data_AF-A0A535DNB0-F1
#
_entry.id   AF-A0A535DNB0-F1
#
_cell.length_a   1.000
_cell.length_b   1.000
_cell.length_c   1.000
_cell.angle_alpha   90.00
_cell.angle_beta   90.00
_cell.angle_gamma   90.00
#
_symmetry.space_group_name_H-M   'P 1'
#
loop_
_entity.id
_entity.type
_entity.pdbx_description
1 polymer ?
#
loop_
_entity_poly.entity_id
_entity_poly.type
_entity_poly.pdbx_seq_one_letter_code
_entity_poly.pdbx_strand_id
1 'polypeptide(L)'
;MGVEPAHAATFTVSSTGNGQDANTNDGICETATGNGVCTLRAAIEQANAPNSAGLDTIAFNIPASDPGYVASTGTFKIQPISPLPVIGDPVIIDGHTQPGFVDKPVIELSGLSAGALVDGLRITAGNSTVRGLAIYKFGSVSGSNGIELQSAGNNVIEGNFIGVDVTGTIEDPNGIPGNGDEYGNAGSGIFINGSSNNTIGGTAGATPGGPCTGACNIISGAGRGSLNDAHGVEIAGSGATGNVVEGNIIGLDIGGTLDFGNKGDGVHITGVGNNTIGGSTTGAGNTISGNGSDGVEITGGGATGNHLEGNYIGTESSGATATIKTRNGLYGVLVNGAPGNIIGGTAAGAGNVVSFNLIGIQVQSGAATGNLIQGNLVGTDVTGNLDLGNIAYGIMISAAPGNTIGGPASGARNVVSGNNNHGIEISGAASTGNLVQGNYIGTDITGNTELPNGLLISNTGNGIRINGAPSNTIGGTASGAGNVISGNVAYGIEIDAAGAAGTTIQGNHIGTNPTATSAVGNHKDGIYINGAPNTVIGGTNSGARNVISGNGALFVASGVTLTGSGASGTQVKGNFIGTDVSGMAALGNSGEGVLVVGAPGSIIGGNTAGARNVISGNGIHGVEIDAAGGTGNTVQGNYIGVSVSGNGAIANGGDGIYISDAPANTIGGGGTGFANVISGNGSMGVEILGVAASGNVVRGNYIGTNAAGSADLGNAQHGVFINGAPSNTIGGTSPAARNVISGNGTGVFIQNGGASGNTIQGNYIGTTAAGNAALGNTFDGVRIGGNASNNVVGGSAAGAGNTIAFNGANGVLVDSGTGNSMLSNSITLNTSLGIDLGFDGVTANDGGDGDSGANMLQNYPIVSSSNSTASGTTMTGTLNSLANTVFTIQLFSDPACDPSGFGEGRVFVGSVDITTDGGGNASYNHVFPTIVPNGMFVTATATDPSGNTSEFSACKQATGVPPPTLMQGDVDCSSAVNSVDALKTLRYTAGLPVVQAAACPQIGALLNQIFGDVDCNGQVNSVDALKILRFAAGLAYSQSPPCTAISAVLP
;
A
#
# COMPACT_ATOMS: atom_id res chain seq x y z
N MET A 1 -19.12 -4.24 72.07
CA MET A 1 -18.42 -2.97 72.26
C MET A 1 -19.04 -2.01 71.26
N GLY A 2 -19.68 -0.96 71.78
CA GLY A 2 -20.66 -0.15 71.05
C GLY A 2 -20.03 0.63 69.90
N VAL A 3 -20.68 0.58 68.75
CA VAL A 3 -20.44 1.49 67.63
C VAL A 3 -21.18 2.78 67.98
N GLU A 4 -20.46 3.84 68.35
CA GLU A 4 -21.04 5.18 68.38
C GLU A 4 -21.35 5.61 66.93
N PRO A 5 -22.44 6.39 66.71
CA PRO A 5 -22.79 6.85 65.38
C PRO A 5 -21.68 7.76 64.82
N ALA A 6 -21.46 7.69 63.51
CA ALA A 6 -20.54 8.59 62.80
C ALA A 6 -20.86 10.05 63.16
N HIS A 7 -19.95 10.70 63.89
CA HIS A 7 -20.01 12.12 64.16
C HIS A 7 -19.48 12.81 62.89
N ALA A 8 -20.28 13.70 62.30
CA ALA A 8 -19.84 14.55 61.20
C ALA A 8 -19.65 15.94 61.79
N ALA A 9 -18.45 16.23 62.31
CA ALA A 9 -18.15 17.52 62.90
C ALA A 9 -17.88 18.57 61.80
N THR A 10 -18.17 19.84 62.11
CA THR A 10 -17.79 20.96 61.24
C THR A 10 -16.92 21.93 62.01
N PHE A 11 -15.64 22.02 61.63
CA PHE A 11 -14.68 22.95 62.20
C PHE A 11 -14.58 24.18 61.28
N THR A 12 -15.03 25.34 61.75
CA THR A 12 -15.05 26.56 60.94
C THR A 12 -13.81 27.41 61.21
N VAL A 13 -12.89 27.46 60.26
CA VAL A 13 -11.72 28.34 60.26
C VAL A 13 -12.18 29.80 60.27
N SER A 14 -11.82 30.52 61.33
CA SER A 14 -12.21 31.90 61.59
C SER A 14 -11.03 32.88 61.56
N SER A 15 -9.79 32.39 61.41
CA SER A 15 -8.60 33.24 61.28
C SER A 15 -7.54 32.65 60.34
N THR A 16 -6.77 33.53 59.70
CA THR A 16 -5.62 33.14 58.86
C THR A 16 -4.34 32.81 59.66
N GLY A 17 -4.38 32.91 60.99
CA GLY A 17 -3.26 32.58 61.86
C GLY A 17 -2.79 31.12 61.76
N ASN A 18 -1.66 30.80 62.39
CA ASN A 18 -1.05 29.45 62.37
C ASN A 18 -0.99 28.79 63.77
N GLY A 19 -1.78 29.26 64.74
CA GLY A 19 -1.85 28.65 66.07
C GLY A 19 -2.29 27.19 66.01
N GLN A 20 -1.75 26.36 66.91
CA GLN A 20 -2.22 25.00 67.14
C GLN A 20 -3.54 25.03 67.92
N ASP A 21 -4.28 23.94 67.87
CA ASP A 21 -5.44 23.73 68.73
C ASP A 21 -5.01 23.64 70.21
N ALA A 22 -5.77 24.30 71.08
CA ALA A 22 -5.48 24.36 72.51
C ALA A 22 -5.69 23.02 73.24
N ASN A 23 -6.59 22.18 72.74
CA ASN A 23 -6.95 20.89 73.29
C ASN A 23 -7.62 20.00 72.24
N THR A 24 -6.83 19.17 71.57
CA THR A 24 -7.28 18.29 70.49
C THR A 24 -8.29 17.21 70.90
N ASN A 25 -8.77 17.15 72.14
CA ASN A 25 -9.70 16.11 72.61
C ASN A 25 -11.06 16.66 73.10
N ASP A 26 -11.41 17.91 72.79
CA ASP A 26 -12.71 18.49 73.16
C ASP A 26 -13.67 18.72 71.99
N GLY A 27 -13.23 18.50 70.75
CA GLY A 27 -14.05 18.70 69.56
C GLY A 27 -14.39 20.17 69.30
N ILE A 28 -13.62 21.11 69.88
CA ILE A 28 -13.78 22.54 69.69
C ILE A 28 -12.51 23.06 69.03
N CYS A 29 -12.61 23.55 67.79
CA CYS A 29 -11.48 24.20 67.14
C CYS A 29 -11.21 25.59 67.74
N GLU A 30 -10.18 25.71 68.57
CA GLU A 30 -9.76 26.99 69.13
C GLU A 30 -8.26 27.02 69.52
N THR A 31 -7.60 28.13 69.24
CA THR A 31 -6.15 28.29 69.51
C THR A 31 -5.82 28.61 70.97
N ALA A 32 -6.82 28.96 71.78
CA ALA A 32 -6.75 29.07 73.23
C ALA A 32 -8.15 28.84 73.81
N THR A 33 -8.25 28.17 74.96
CA THR A 33 -9.54 27.81 75.55
C THR A 33 -10.49 29.01 75.69
N GLY A 34 -11.65 28.92 75.07
CA GLY A 34 -12.71 29.93 75.06
C GLY A 34 -12.48 31.14 74.14
N ASN A 35 -11.46 31.14 73.27
CA ASN A 35 -11.18 32.29 72.39
C ASN A 35 -11.97 32.27 71.07
N GLY A 36 -12.51 31.11 70.68
CA GLY A 36 -13.27 30.94 69.43
C GLY A 36 -12.48 31.20 68.14
N VAL A 37 -11.15 31.29 68.22
CA VAL A 37 -10.26 31.52 67.07
C VAL A 37 -9.78 30.17 66.56
N CYS A 38 -10.33 29.74 65.43
CA CYS A 38 -9.98 28.50 64.75
C CYS A 38 -9.09 28.81 63.54
N THR A 39 -7.89 28.22 63.51
CA THR A 39 -6.96 28.28 62.37
C THR A 39 -7.10 27.02 61.52
N LEU A 40 -6.62 27.03 60.28
CA LEU A 40 -6.58 25.82 59.45
C LEU A 40 -5.79 24.69 60.15
N ARG A 41 -4.69 25.03 60.83
CA ARG A 41 -3.90 24.07 61.61
C ARG A 41 -4.73 23.44 62.73
N ALA A 42 -5.38 24.25 63.55
CA ALA A 42 -6.21 23.77 64.66
C ALA A 42 -7.38 22.91 64.16
N ALA A 43 -7.99 23.30 63.04
CA ALA A 43 -9.07 22.53 62.42
C ALA A 43 -8.62 21.15 61.94
N ILE A 44 -7.45 21.04 61.32
CA ILE A 44 -6.85 19.75 60.93
C ILE A 44 -6.50 18.91 62.17
N GLU A 45 -5.94 19.54 63.22
CA GLU A 45 -5.61 18.84 64.47
C GLU A 45 -6.86 18.25 65.16
N GLN A 46 -7.99 18.97 65.14
CA GLN A 46 -9.27 18.47 65.66
C GLN A 46 -9.91 17.39 64.77
N ALA A 47 -9.88 17.55 63.45
CA ALA A 47 -10.40 16.54 62.53
C ALA A 47 -9.62 15.22 62.62
N ASN A 48 -8.31 15.28 62.92
CA ASN A 48 -7.49 14.09 63.14
C ASN A 48 -7.66 13.46 64.53
N ALA A 49 -8.42 14.09 65.43
CA ALA A 49 -8.47 13.66 66.80
C ALA A 49 -9.28 12.37 66.98
N PRO A 50 -8.89 11.44 67.87
CA PRO A 50 -9.60 10.17 68.05
C PRO A 50 -11.09 10.31 68.43
N ASN A 51 -11.47 11.41 69.08
CA ASN A 51 -12.84 11.74 69.45
C ASN A 51 -13.66 12.38 68.32
N SER A 52 -13.04 12.69 67.19
CA SER A 52 -13.69 13.16 65.95
C SER A 52 -13.64 12.13 64.82
N ALA A 53 -13.31 10.87 65.14
CA ALA A 53 -13.09 9.83 64.13
C ALA A 53 -14.28 9.68 63.16
N GLY A 54 -14.04 9.86 61.86
CA GLY A 54 -15.07 9.87 60.84
C GLY A 54 -14.82 10.92 59.75
N LEU A 55 -15.80 11.09 58.85
CA LEU A 55 -15.73 12.13 57.84
C LEU A 55 -16.15 13.48 58.44
N ASP A 56 -15.18 14.36 58.62
CA ASP A 56 -15.39 15.73 59.11
C ASP A 56 -15.38 16.78 58.00
N THR A 57 -15.86 17.98 58.31
CA THR A 57 -15.81 19.14 57.40
C THR A 57 -15.02 20.29 58.03
N ILE A 58 -14.01 20.78 57.31
CA ILE A 58 -13.32 22.04 57.59
C ILE A 58 -13.92 23.10 56.67
N ALA A 59 -14.69 24.00 57.27
CA ALA A 59 -15.31 25.15 56.61
C ALA A 59 -14.51 26.43 56.90
N PHE A 60 -14.76 27.51 56.15
CA PHE A 60 -14.12 28.81 56.27
C PHE A 60 -15.17 29.90 56.45
N ASN A 61 -14.96 30.77 57.43
CA ASN A 61 -15.74 32.00 57.63
C ASN A 61 -14.84 33.06 58.28
N ILE A 62 -13.76 33.40 57.58
CA ILE A 62 -12.77 34.38 58.03
C ILE A 62 -13.35 35.78 57.78
N PRO A 63 -13.39 36.67 58.79
CA PRO A 63 -13.92 38.01 58.61
C PRO A 63 -12.94 38.90 57.84
N ALA A 64 -13.45 39.86 57.07
CA ALA A 64 -12.61 40.85 56.37
C ALA A 64 -11.78 41.76 57.32
N SER A 65 -11.99 41.67 58.63
CA SER A 65 -11.15 42.30 59.65
C SER A 65 -9.92 41.49 60.05
N ASP A 66 -9.80 40.24 59.59
CA ASP A 66 -8.65 39.39 59.88
C ASP A 66 -7.36 39.95 59.23
N PRO A 67 -6.19 39.89 59.89
CA PRO A 67 -4.95 40.44 59.36
C PRO A 67 -4.49 39.86 58.01
N GLY A 68 -4.96 38.66 57.65
CA GLY A 68 -4.66 38.02 56.36
C GLY A 68 -5.63 38.37 55.24
N TYR A 69 -6.64 39.21 55.47
CA TYR A 69 -7.53 39.69 54.41
C TYR A 69 -6.82 40.71 53.51
N VAL A 70 -6.78 40.43 52.21
CA VAL A 70 -6.17 41.27 51.18
C VAL A 70 -7.26 42.00 50.42
N ALA A 71 -7.53 43.26 50.79
CA ALA A 71 -8.65 44.04 50.24
C ALA A 71 -8.57 44.30 48.72
N SER A 72 -7.37 44.30 48.13
CA SER A 72 -7.19 44.54 46.68
C SER A 72 -7.65 43.37 45.82
N THR A 73 -7.59 42.15 46.34
CA THR A 73 -7.97 40.90 45.65
C THR A 73 -9.25 40.30 46.22
N GLY A 74 -9.67 40.71 47.42
CA GLY A 74 -10.82 40.16 48.14
C GLY A 74 -10.55 38.77 48.72
N THR A 75 -9.29 38.46 49.04
CA THR A 75 -8.83 37.11 49.40
C THR A 75 -8.30 37.03 50.83
N PHE A 76 -8.19 35.80 51.33
CA PHE A 76 -7.74 35.50 52.70
C PHE A 76 -6.49 34.63 52.66
N LYS A 77 -5.35 35.20 53.04
CA LYS A 77 -4.05 34.57 52.92
C LYS A 77 -3.61 33.90 54.22
N ILE A 78 -3.55 32.57 54.21
CA ILE A 78 -3.03 31.70 55.26
C ILE A 78 -1.57 31.39 54.96
N GLN A 79 -0.68 31.73 55.89
CA GLN A 79 0.77 31.52 55.74
C GLN A 79 1.30 30.63 56.87
N PRO A 80 1.37 29.30 56.67
CA PRO A 80 2.00 28.41 57.62
C PRO A 80 3.47 28.79 57.83
N ILE A 81 3.93 28.80 59.09
CA ILE A 81 5.34 29.02 59.45
C ILE A 81 6.09 27.70 59.73
N SER A 82 5.40 26.57 59.55
CA SER A 82 5.88 25.20 59.74
C SER A 82 4.95 24.24 58.98
N PRO A 83 5.35 22.96 58.74
CA PRO A 83 4.47 21.98 58.10
C PRO A 83 3.08 21.92 58.73
N LEU A 84 2.04 21.88 57.91
CA LEU A 84 0.69 21.59 58.39
C LEU A 84 0.63 20.13 58.91
N PRO A 85 -0.27 19.82 59.87
CA PRO A 85 -0.45 18.46 60.32
C PRO A 85 -0.87 17.54 59.17
N VAL A 86 -0.39 16.30 59.17
CA VAL A 86 -0.80 15.28 58.20
C VAL A 86 -2.28 14.96 58.40
N ILE A 87 -3.05 14.91 57.31
CA ILE A 87 -4.47 14.55 57.35
C ILE A 87 -4.57 13.01 57.41
N GLY A 88 -4.79 12.50 58.61
CA GLY A 88 -4.80 11.07 58.94
C GLY A 88 -6.20 10.46 59.05
N ASP A 89 -7.24 11.28 59.17
CA ASP A 89 -8.65 10.87 59.15
C ASP A 89 -9.41 11.56 57.99
N PRO A 90 -10.49 10.96 57.43
CA PRO A 90 -11.21 11.51 56.28
C PRO A 90 -11.76 12.92 56.56
N VAL A 91 -11.51 13.86 55.65
CA VAL A 91 -11.97 15.24 55.83
C VAL A 91 -12.37 15.90 54.53
N ILE A 92 -13.40 16.74 54.56
CA ILE A 92 -13.75 17.68 53.51
C ILE A 92 -13.19 19.04 53.89
N ILE A 93 -12.17 19.53 53.18
CA ILE A 93 -11.69 20.91 53.28
C ILE A 93 -12.38 21.72 52.19
N ASP A 94 -13.32 22.60 52.58
CA ASP A 94 -14.24 23.26 51.66
C ASP A 94 -14.09 24.78 51.63
N GLY A 95 -13.23 25.27 50.74
CA GLY A 95 -13.04 26.70 50.48
C GLY A 95 -14.28 27.44 49.96
N HIS A 96 -15.27 26.73 49.39
CA HIS A 96 -16.53 27.35 48.92
C HIS A 96 -17.34 27.98 50.05
N THR A 97 -17.13 27.51 51.27
CA THR A 97 -17.86 28.00 52.45
C THR A 97 -17.46 29.42 52.84
N GLN A 98 -16.28 29.90 52.41
CA GLN A 98 -15.84 31.27 52.66
C GLN A 98 -16.73 32.29 51.93
N PRO A 99 -17.34 33.25 52.64
CA PRO A 99 -18.03 34.36 52.01
C PRO A 99 -17.13 35.09 51.01
N GLY A 100 -17.62 35.26 49.78
CA GLY A 100 -16.89 35.90 48.67
C GLY A 100 -16.45 34.93 47.57
N PHE A 101 -16.55 33.61 47.78
CA PHE A 101 -16.31 32.63 46.72
C PHE A 101 -17.33 32.80 45.58
N VAL A 102 -16.84 33.03 44.35
CA VAL A 102 -17.65 33.05 43.12
C VAL A 102 -16.82 32.41 42.01
N ASP A 103 -17.04 31.12 41.77
CA ASP A 103 -16.41 30.30 40.73
C ASP A 103 -14.87 30.25 40.72
N LYS A 104 -14.20 30.85 41.73
CA LYS A 104 -12.75 30.80 41.93
C LYS A 104 -12.39 30.86 43.42
N PRO A 105 -11.24 30.28 43.83
CA PRO A 105 -10.77 30.33 45.20
C PRO A 105 -10.61 31.75 45.74
N VAL A 106 -10.99 31.94 47.01
CA VAL A 106 -10.69 33.17 47.79
C VAL A 106 -9.84 32.89 49.03
N ILE A 107 -9.60 31.61 49.35
CA ILE A 107 -8.66 31.18 50.38
C ILE A 107 -7.32 30.87 49.72
N GLU A 108 -6.28 31.59 50.15
CA GLU A 108 -4.91 31.41 49.70
C GLU A 108 -4.08 30.70 50.76
N LEU A 109 -3.65 29.47 50.48
CA LEU A 109 -2.69 28.73 51.28
C LEU A 109 -1.29 28.91 50.66
N SER A 110 -0.46 29.73 51.30
CA SER A 110 0.86 30.09 50.78
C SER A 110 2.01 29.52 51.61
N GLY A 111 2.84 28.68 50.99
CA GLY A 111 3.95 27.98 51.65
C GLY A 111 5.24 28.77 51.84
N LEU A 112 5.26 30.07 51.52
CA LEU A 112 6.47 30.90 51.46
C LEU A 112 7.31 30.88 52.75
N SER A 113 6.68 30.64 53.90
CA SER A 113 7.32 30.57 55.23
C SER A 113 7.25 29.20 55.88
N ALA A 114 6.76 28.17 55.19
CA ALA A 114 6.46 26.86 55.79
C ALA A 114 7.71 25.99 56.00
N GLY A 115 8.77 26.21 55.21
CA GLY A 115 10.03 25.45 55.23
C GLY A 115 10.44 24.97 53.84
N ALA A 116 11.65 24.39 53.72
CA ALA A 116 12.23 24.01 52.43
C ALA A 116 11.69 22.70 51.85
N LEU A 117 11.29 21.73 52.69
CA LEU A 117 10.82 20.38 52.34
C LEU A 117 9.43 20.14 52.94
N VAL A 118 8.43 20.87 52.44
CA VAL A 118 7.10 20.92 53.05
C VAL A 118 6.03 20.95 51.97
N ASP A 119 5.19 19.93 51.95
CA ASP A 119 4.00 19.92 51.10
C ASP A 119 2.93 20.88 51.63
N GLY A 120 2.09 21.38 50.72
CA GLY A 120 0.93 22.20 51.09
C GLY A 120 -0.05 21.44 51.95
N LEU A 121 -0.56 20.32 51.44
CA LEU A 121 -1.40 19.38 52.17
C LEU A 121 -0.87 17.96 51.95
N ARG A 122 -0.66 17.21 53.04
CA ARG A 122 -0.29 15.80 52.97
C ARG A 122 -1.41 14.95 53.57
N ILE A 123 -2.00 14.10 52.74
CA ILE A 123 -3.18 13.30 53.05
C ILE A 123 -2.79 11.83 53.06
N THR A 124 -2.86 11.20 54.23
CA THR A 124 -2.71 9.74 54.37
C THR A 124 -4.06 9.04 54.58
N ALA A 125 -5.11 9.81 54.87
CA ALA A 125 -6.50 9.35 54.92
C ALA A 125 -7.06 9.02 53.53
N GLY A 126 -8.12 8.22 53.49
CA GLY A 126 -8.91 7.99 52.29
C GLY A 126 -10.28 8.64 52.41
N ASN A 127 -11.00 8.82 51.29
CA ASN A 127 -12.31 9.49 51.25
C ASN A 127 -12.28 10.96 51.70
N SER A 128 -11.14 11.65 51.56
CA SER A 128 -11.05 13.09 51.82
C SER A 128 -11.37 13.90 50.57
N THR A 129 -11.86 15.13 50.74
CA THR A 129 -12.09 16.08 49.66
C THR A 129 -11.36 17.39 49.93
N VAL A 130 -10.65 17.94 48.95
CA VAL A 130 -10.07 19.28 49.01
C VAL A 130 -10.63 20.10 47.86
N ARG A 131 -11.23 21.25 48.17
CA ARG A 131 -11.82 22.11 47.14
C ARG A 131 -11.82 23.60 47.45
N GLY A 132 -11.80 24.41 46.40
CA GLY A 132 -11.96 25.86 46.48
C GLY A 132 -10.77 26.61 47.09
N LEU A 133 -9.55 26.05 47.03
CA LEU A 133 -8.33 26.65 47.59
C LEU A 133 -7.34 27.06 46.50
N ALA A 134 -6.58 28.14 46.74
CA ALA A 134 -5.35 28.43 46.01
C ALA A 134 -4.13 27.98 46.84
N ILE A 135 -3.36 27.00 46.37
CA ILE A 135 -2.26 26.35 47.10
C ILE A 135 -0.96 26.53 46.33
N TYR A 136 -0.07 27.40 46.81
CA TYR A 136 1.12 27.81 46.05
C TYR A 136 2.29 28.22 46.94
N LYS A 137 3.49 28.37 46.36
CA LYS A 137 4.74 28.75 47.03
C LYS A 137 5.23 27.75 48.10
N PHE A 138 4.90 26.47 47.99
CA PHE A 138 5.41 25.43 48.90
C PHE A 138 6.80 24.95 48.53
N GLY A 139 7.69 24.91 49.54
CA GLY A 139 9.08 24.49 49.41
C GLY A 139 10.02 25.53 48.79
N SER A 140 11.31 25.23 48.90
CA SER A 140 12.39 25.95 48.20
C SER A 140 13.40 25.01 47.53
N VAL A 141 13.16 23.70 47.60
CA VAL A 141 13.92 22.62 46.96
C VAL A 141 12.94 21.56 46.44
N SER A 142 13.38 20.70 45.52
CA SER A 142 12.55 19.62 44.96
C SER A 142 11.93 18.72 46.02
N GLY A 143 10.75 18.19 45.70
CA GLY A 143 10.01 17.24 46.53
C GLY A 143 9.04 17.87 47.54
N SER A 144 8.78 19.18 47.43
CA SER A 144 7.71 19.86 48.18
C SER A 144 6.51 20.10 47.27
N ASN A 145 5.49 19.26 47.40
CA ASN A 145 4.35 19.25 46.49
C ASN A 145 3.26 20.23 46.95
N GLY A 146 2.38 20.64 46.04
CA GLY A 146 1.17 21.37 46.44
C GLY A 146 0.29 20.50 47.33
N ILE A 147 -0.06 19.31 46.83
CA ILE A 147 -0.81 18.27 47.56
C ILE A 147 -0.11 16.92 47.37
N GLU A 148 0.11 16.17 48.44
CA GLU A 148 0.56 14.78 48.38
C GLU A 148 -0.51 13.82 48.93
N LEU A 149 -0.89 12.82 48.14
CA LEU A 149 -1.81 11.74 48.51
C LEU A 149 -1.04 10.45 48.75
N GLN A 150 -1.11 9.89 49.96
CA GLN A 150 -0.36 8.72 50.38
C GLN A 150 -1.26 7.62 50.92
N SER A 151 -0.90 6.36 50.67
CA SER A 151 -1.53 5.17 51.27
C SER A 151 -3.02 4.99 50.94
N ALA A 152 -3.93 5.63 51.68
CA ALA A 152 -5.37 5.40 51.52
C ALA A 152 -5.96 6.21 50.36
N GLY A 153 -6.94 5.60 49.68
CA GLY A 153 -7.50 6.05 48.41
C GLY A 153 -8.88 6.70 48.47
N ASN A 154 -9.48 6.92 47.29
CA ASN A 154 -10.80 7.54 47.11
C ASN A 154 -10.85 9.02 47.53
N ASN A 155 -9.72 9.74 47.44
CA ASN A 155 -9.72 11.18 47.69
C ASN A 155 -10.18 11.96 46.46
N VAL A 156 -10.76 13.14 46.66
CA VAL A 156 -11.23 14.04 45.60
C VAL A 156 -10.55 15.40 45.74
N ILE A 157 -9.87 15.83 44.69
CA ILE A 157 -9.23 17.16 44.62
C ILE A 157 -9.90 17.92 43.48
N GLU A 158 -10.77 18.88 43.79
CA GLU A 158 -11.62 19.56 42.79
C GLU A 158 -11.67 21.08 43.00
N GLY A 159 -11.74 21.87 41.92
CA GLY A 159 -11.95 23.32 42.03
C GLY A 159 -10.82 24.09 42.71
N ASN A 160 -9.58 23.57 42.68
CA ASN A 160 -8.42 24.18 43.30
C ASN A 160 -7.49 24.84 42.29
N PHE A 161 -6.79 25.88 42.73
CA PHE A 161 -5.72 26.54 41.98
C PHE A 161 -4.39 26.15 42.62
N ILE A 162 -3.60 25.31 41.95
CA ILE A 162 -2.42 24.67 42.53
C ILE A 162 -1.19 25.14 41.78
N GLY A 163 -0.25 25.74 42.52
CA GLY A 163 0.96 26.38 42.02
C GLY A 163 0.75 27.79 41.43
N VAL A 164 -0.51 28.23 41.33
CA VAL A 164 -0.91 29.59 40.93
C VAL A 164 -1.69 30.29 42.05
N ASP A 165 -1.79 31.62 42.00
CA ASP A 165 -2.61 32.38 42.94
C ASP A 165 -4.10 32.40 42.54
N VAL A 166 -4.94 33.10 43.32
CA VAL A 166 -6.40 33.24 43.09
C VAL A 166 -6.83 33.89 41.77
N THR A 167 -5.92 34.54 41.06
CA THR A 167 -6.17 35.06 39.72
C THR A 167 -6.05 33.96 38.66
N GLY A 168 -5.54 32.79 39.03
CA GLY A 168 -5.21 31.70 38.11
C GLY A 168 -3.98 32.01 37.27
N THR A 169 -3.13 32.92 37.75
CA THR A 169 -1.84 33.28 37.15
C THR A 169 -0.74 33.12 38.20
N ILE A 170 0.52 33.14 37.75
CA ILE A 170 1.66 33.18 38.67
C ILE A 170 2.10 34.64 38.84
N GLU A 171 2.35 35.05 40.09
CA GLU A 171 3.04 36.30 40.38
C GLU A 171 4.45 36.21 39.79
N ASP A 172 4.64 36.90 38.67
CA ASP A 172 5.92 37.02 37.98
C ASP A 172 6.55 38.36 38.40
N PRO A 173 7.64 38.34 39.20
CA PRO A 173 8.27 39.55 39.70
C PRO A 173 8.89 40.42 38.60
N ASN A 174 9.10 39.91 37.39
CA ASN A 174 9.69 40.66 36.27
C ASN A 174 8.78 40.75 35.03
N GLY A 175 7.68 40.01 34.99
CA GLY A 175 6.66 40.00 33.93
C GLY A 175 7.10 39.30 32.63
N ILE A 176 8.14 38.46 32.68
CA ILE A 176 8.62 37.60 31.59
C ILE A 176 8.23 36.14 31.89
N PRO A 177 7.16 35.61 31.27
CA PRO A 177 6.74 34.23 31.48
C PRO A 177 7.80 33.21 31.04
N GLY A 178 7.93 32.13 31.81
CA GLY A 178 8.76 30.95 31.49
C GLY A 178 10.26 31.12 31.78
N ASN A 179 10.67 32.13 32.55
CA ASN A 179 12.08 32.37 32.85
C ASN A 179 12.57 31.62 34.11
N GLY A 180 11.67 31.03 34.88
CA GLY A 180 11.96 30.21 36.05
C GLY A 180 12.02 30.96 37.38
N ASP A 181 11.71 32.26 37.40
CA ASP A 181 11.54 33.10 38.60
C ASP A 181 10.08 33.20 39.09
N GLU A 182 9.15 32.56 38.40
CA GLU A 182 7.73 32.47 38.74
C GLU A 182 7.53 31.72 40.06
N TYR A 183 6.73 32.29 40.97
CA TYR A 183 6.60 31.80 42.34
C TYR A 183 5.56 30.66 42.52
N GLY A 184 5.73 29.53 41.82
CA GLY A 184 4.93 28.33 42.05
C GLY A 184 5.50 27.36 43.11
N ASN A 185 5.01 26.11 43.14
CA ASN A 185 5.50 25.08 44.07
C ASN A 185 6.87 24.53 43.63
N ALA A 186 7.71 24.11 44.57
CA ALA A 186 9.06 23.63 44.25
C ALA A 186 9.08 22.17 43.73
N GLY A 187 8.14 21.33 44.16
CA GLY A 187 7.86 20.00 43.62
C GLY A 187 6.63 19.98 42.72
N SER A 188 6.02 18.80 42.57
CA SER A 188 4.85 18.60 41.71
C SER A 188 3.62 19.34 42.25
N GLY A 189 2.69 19.71 41.37
CA GLY A 189 1.43 20.33 41.79
C GLY A 189 0.65 19.37 42.70
N ILE A 190 0.38 18.18 42.20
CA ILE A 190 -0.21 17.06 42.94
C ILE A 190 0.67 15.83 42.77
N PHE A 191 1.00 15.16 43.87
CA PHE A 191 1.70 13.88 43.85
C PHE A 191 0.85 12.77 44.48
N ILE A 192 0.48 11.76 43.68
CA ILE A 192 -0.18 10.54 44.13
C ILE A 192 0.89 9.48 44.35
N ASN A 193 1.14 9.16 45.62
CA ASN A 193 2.22 8.29 46.06
C ASN A 193 1.65 7.03 46.74
N GLY A 194 1.37 6.02 45.92
CA GLY A 194 0.83 4.72 46.36
C GLY A 194 -0.65 4.75 46.79
N SER A 195 -1.38 5.85 46.52
CA SER A 195 -2.81 5.98 46.83
C SER A 195 -3.68 5.65 45.61
N SER A 196 -4.72 4.83 45.80
CA SER A 196 -5.58 4.31 44.73
C SER A 196 -6.90 5.07 44.57
N ASN A 197 -7.54 4.97 43.40
CA ASN A 197 -8.91 5.43 43.17
C ASN A 197 -9.18 6.91 43.50
N ASN A 198 -8.16 7.77 43.45
CA ASN A 198 -8.35 9.20 43.65
C ASN A 198 -8.91 9.86 42.40
N THR A 199 -9.69 10.93 42.57
CA THR A 199 -10.19 11.78 41.49
C THR A 199 -9.56 13.16 41.61
N ILE A 200 -8.85 13.57 40.56
CA ILE A 200 -8.28 14.91 40.41
C ILE A 200 -9.10 15.64 39.36
N GLY A 201 -9.94 16.57 39.82
CA GLY A 201 -10.86 17.35 39.02
C GLY A 201 -12.27 16.75 39.02
N GLY A 202 -12.96 16.87 37.90
CA GLY A 202 -14.32 16.37 37.72
C GLY A 202 -15.00 16.93 36.47
N THR A 203 -16.10 16.32 36.04
CA THR A 203 -16.83 16.72 34.82
C THR A 203 -17.74 17.95 34.99
N ALA A 204 -17.92 18.41 36.23
CA ALA A 204 -18.81 19.53 36.55
C ALA A 204 -18.02 20.84 36.52
N GLY A 205 -17.96 21.50 35.36
CA GLY A 205 -17.01 22.58 35.12
C GLY A 205 -15.90 22.14 34.15
N ALA A 206 -15.16 23.11 33.61
CA ALA A 206 -14.33 23.01 32.39
C ALA A 206 -14.63 21.83 31.46
N THR A 207 -15.64 22.02 30.59
CA THR A 207 -15.55 21.48 29.23
C THR A 207 -14.29 21.99 28.56
N PRO A 208 -13.64 21.20 27.70
CA PRO A 208 -12.66 21.76 26.78
C PRO A 208 -13.29 22.94 26.00
N GLY A 209 -12.75 24.15 26.22
CA GLY A 209 -13.16 25.42 25.59
C GLY A 209 -13.83 26.47 26.47
N GLY A 210 -13.93 26.25 27.79
CA GLY A 210 -14.43 27.26 28.76
C GLY A 210 -13.42 27.60 29.88
N PRO A 211 -13.64 28.69 30.63
CA PRO A 211 -12.82 29.01 31.80
C PRO A 211 -12.91 27.91 32.86
N CYS A 212 -11.81 27.69 33.59
CA CYS A 212 -11.78 26.74 34.70
C CYS A 212 -12.76 27.18 35.81
N THR A 213 -13.81 26.40 36.00
CA THR A 213 -14.92 26.66 36.94
C THR A 213 -15.37 25.34 37.55
N GLY A 214 -16.17 25.37 38.63
CA GLY A 214 -16.69 24.17 39.27
C GLY A 214 -15.59 23.25 39.81
N ALA A 215 -15.57 21.99 39.37
CA ALA A 215 -14.63 20.96 39.79
C ALA A 215 -13.25 21.05 39.10
N CYS A 216 -13.10 21.90 38.08
CA CYS A 216 -11.83 22.05 37.37
C CYS A 216 -10.72 22.56 38.30
N ASN A 217 -9.57 21.87 38.31
CA ASN A 217 -8.36 22.42 38.91
C ASN A 217 -7.50 23.14 37.87
N ILE A 218 -6.81 24.19 38.30
CA ILE A 218 -5.66 24.75 37.58
C ILE A 218 -4.40 24.19 38.24
N ILE A 219 -3.52 23.56 37.46
CA ILE A 219 -2.31 22.91 37.97
C ILE A 219 -1.11 23.37 37.13
N SER A 220 -0.47 24.45 37.58
CA SER A 220 0.55 25.17 36.80
C SER A 220 1.65 25.73 37.72
N GLY A 221 2.83 26.05 37.18
CA GLY A 221 3.94 26.64 37.93
C GLY A 221 4.74 25.69 38.82
N ALA A 222 4.64 24.37 38.64
CA ALA A 222 5.48 23.43 39.38
C ALA A 222 6.97 23.56 38.99
N GLY A 223 7.87 23.45 39.98
CA GLY A 223 9.33 23.39 39.78
C GLY A 223 10.13 24.67 40.06
N ARG A 224 9.66 25.56 40.95
CA ARG A 224 10.42 26.77 41.34
C ARG A 224 11.87 26.42 41.74
N GLY A 225 12.89 27.03 41.09
CA GLY A 225 14.29 26.93 41.54
C GLY A 225 15.22 25.88 40.87
N SER A 226 14.87 25.29 39.71
CA SER A 226 15.77 24.57 38.77
C SER A 226 15.94 23.06 38.96
N LEU A 227 14.85 22.29 38.90
CA LEU A 227 14.90 20.86 38.55
C LEU A 227 13.82 20.56 37.51
N ASN A 228 14.13 19.68 36.55
CA ASN A 228 13.23 19.28 35.46
C ASN A 228 12.22 18.21 35.89
N ASP A 229 12.19 17.86 37.17
CA ASP A 229 11.47 16.69 37.71
C ASP A 229 10.17 17.08 38.44
N ALA A 230 9.68 18.31 38.24
CA ALA A 230 8.48 18.81 38.90
C ALA A 230 7.32 18.89 37.92
N HIS A 231 6.34 18.00 38.11
CA HIS A 231 5.23 17.77 37.18
C HIS A 231 3.96 18.50 37.62
N GLY A 232 2.99 18.65 36.73
CA GLY A 232 1.65 19.09 37.14
C GLY A 232 1.02 18.08 38.08
N VAL A 233 0.77 16.87 37.56
CA VAL A 233 0.29 15.71 38.33
C VAL A 233 1.26 14.55 38.18
N GLU A 234 1.75 14.01 39.28
CA GLU A 234 2.62 12.83 39.32
C GLU A 234 1.89 11.65 39.95
N ILE A 235 1.95 10.47 39.32
CA ILE A 235 1.34 9.22 39.80
C ILE A 235 2.42 8.15 39.88
N ALA A 236 2.81 7.80 41.10
CA ALA A 236 3.83 6.80 41.35
C ALA A 236 3.57 6.04 42.67
N GLY A 237 4.48 5.14 43.01
CA GLY A 237 4.40 4.35 44.24
C GLY A 237 3.46 3.15 44.12
N SER A 238 3.87 2.03 44.71
CA SER A 238 3.09 0.79 44.63
C SER A 238 1.68 0.99 45.18
N GLY A 239 0.66 0.68 44.37
CA GLY A 239 -0.75 0.82 44.75
C GLY A 239 -1.47 2.02 44.15
N ALA A 240 -0.75 2.95 43.50
CA ALA A 240 -1.37 4.08 42.79
C ALA A 240 -2.04 3.65 41.48
N THR A 241 -3.16 2.94 41.61
CA THR A 241 -3.97 2.38 40.53
C THR A 241 -5.42 2.87 40.64
N GLY A 242 -6.13 2.91 39.52
CA GLY A 242 -7.53 3.36 39.47
C GLY A 242 -7.70 4.87 39.64
N ASN A 243 -6.62 5.65 39.65
CA ASN A 243 -6.72 7.10 39.76
C ASN A 243 -7.24 7.71 38.46
N VAL A 244 -8.04 8.77 38.59
CA VAL A 244 -8.64 9.52 37.49
C VAL A 244 -8.20 10.98 37.59
N VAL A 245 -7.64 11.52 36.51
CA VAL A 245 -7.33 12.95 36.36
C VAL A 245 -8.22 13.48 35.26
N GLU A 246 -9.27 14.24 35.56
CA GLU A 246 -10.29 14.65 34.58
C GLU A 246 -10.72 16.12 34.73
N GLY A 247 -11.02 16.79 33.62
CA GLY A 247 -11.59 18.14 33.60
C GLY A 247 -10.66 19.24 34.14
N ASN A 248 -9.33 19.07 34.07
CA ASN A 248 -8.36 20.04 34.58
C ASN A 248 -7.73 20.89 33.48
N ILE A 249 -7.21 22.06 33.86
CA ILE A 249 -6.25 22.83 33.06
C ILE A 249 -4.87 22.66 33.71
N ILE A 250 -3.91 22.11 32.95
CA ILE A 250 -2.58 21.75 33.43
C ILE A 250 -1.53 22.46 32.57
N GLY A 251 -0.77 23.37 33.20
CA GLY A 251 0.31 24.15 32.60
C GLY A 251 -0.11 25.48 31.96
N LEU A 252 -1.41 25.81 31.93
CA LEU A 252 -1.93 27.09 31.44
C LEU A 252 -2.59 27.92 32.55
N ASP A 253 -2.99 29.14 32.20
CA ASP A 253 -3.80 30.04 33.04
C ASP A 253 -5.28 29.63 33.13
N ILE A 254 -6.06 30.36 33.94
CA ILE A 254 -7.52 30.17 34.08
C ILE A 254 -8.31 30.24 32.77
N GLY A 255 -7.83 31.03 31.81
CA GLY A 255 -8.42 31.12 30.47
C GLY A 255 -8.02 29.98 29.54
N GLY A 256 -6.95 29.24 29.86
CA GLY A 256 -6.41 28.17 29.03
C GLY A 256 -5.73 28.70 27.75
N THR A 257 -5.08 29.86 27.82
CA THR A 257 -4.45 30.55 26.67
C THR A 257 -3.03 31.04 26.92
N LEU A 258 -2.63 31.25 28.18
CA LEU A 258 -1.30 31.75 28.55
C LEU A 258 -0.47 30.66 29.22
N ASP A 259 0.81 30.62 28.85
CA ASP A 259 1.81 29.72 29.41
C ASP A 259 2.17 30.11 30.84
N PHE A 260 1.95 29.18 31.76
CA PHE A 260 2.45 29.23 33.14
C PHE A 260 3.02 27.86 33.52
N GLY A 261 3.57 27.15 32.53
CA GLY A 261 3.86 25.73 32.52
C GLY A 261 4.55 25.14 33.74
N ASN A 262 4.38 23.84 33.90
CA ASN A 262 5.19 23.06 34.83
C ASN A 262 6.58 22.82 34.21
N LYS A 263 7.65 22.77 35.02
CA LYS A 263 9.01 22.56 34.46
C LYS A 263 9.23 21.17 33.87
N GLY A 264 8.62 20.15 34.46
CA GLY A 264 8.58 18.79 33.94
C GLY A 264 7.38 18.58 33.02
N ASP A 265 6.78 17.40 33.12
CA ASP A 265 5.60 17.04 32.35
C ASP A 265 4.29 17.62 32.94
N GLY A 266 3.25 17.71 32.12
CA GLY A 266 1.90 18.01 32.62
C GLY A 266 1.40 16.89 33.53
N VAL A 267 1.44 15.65 33.04
CA VAL A 267 1.10 14.44 33.82
C VAL A 267 2.21 13.39 33.66
N HIS A 268 2.68 12.82 34.75
CA HIS A 268 3.76 11.82 34.76
C HIS A 268 3.33 10.55 35.52
N ILE A 269 3.33 9.40 34.85
CA ILE A 269 2.96 8.10 35.42
C ILE A 269 4.17 7.17 35.42
N THR A 270 4.60 6.74 36.62
CA THR A 270 5.84 5.95 36.77
C THR A 270 5.60 4.60 37.43
N GLY A 271 5.70 3.55 36.61
CA GLY A 271 5.70 2.16 37.06
C GLY A 271 4.37 1.66 37.63
N VAL A 272 3.27 2.39 37.40
CA VAL A 272 1.94 2.08 37.96
C VAL A 272 0.86 2.04 36.87
N GLY A 273 -0.06 1.09 36.99
CA GLY A 273 -1.03 0.76 35.95
C GLY A 273 -2.47 1.13 36.30
N ASN A 274 -3.36 0.99 35.31
CA ASN A 274 -4.81 1.19 35.43
C ASN A 274 -5.22 2.57 35.92
N ASN A 275 -4.51 3.63 35.54
CA ASN A 275 -4.90 5.01 35.79
C ASN A 275 -5.49 5.64 34.51
N THR A 276 -6.42 6.58 34.67
CA THR A 276 -7.09 7.27 33.57
C THR A 276 -6.78 8.76 33.61
N ILE A 277 -6.28 9.30 32.50
CA ILE A 277 -6.12 10.74 32.32
C ILE A 277 -7.13 11.17 31.27
N GLY A 278 -8.12 11.93 31.73
CA GLY A 278 -9.26 12.42 30.98
C GLY A 278 -10.45 11.46 31.06
N GLY A 279 -11.21 11.37 29.98
CA GLY A 279 -12.36 10.48 29.86
C GLY A 279 -13.21 10.78 28.62
N SER A 280 -14.11 9.85 28.29
CA SER A 280 -14.99 9.95 27.10
C SER A 280 -16.24 10.81 27.28
N THR A 281 -16.59 11.18 28.53
CA THR A 281 -17.75 12.03 28.81
C THR A 281 -17.42 13.50 28.60
N THR A 282 -18.38 14.29 28.15
CA THR A 282 -18.24 15.76 28.03
C THR A 282 -17.76 16.36 29.35
N GLY A 283 -16.66 17.11 29.32
CA GLY A 283 -16.05 17.71 30.52
C GLY A 283 -14.98 16.86 31.22
N ALA A 284 -14.77 15.61 30.83
CA ALA A 284 -13.73 14.78 31.43
C ALA A 284 -12.32 15.06 30.86
N GLY A 285 -12.22 15.50 29.60
CA GLY A 285 -10.94 15.81 28.96
C GLY A 285 -10.16 16.92 29.66
N ASN A 286 -8.86 16.70 29.91
CA ASN A 286 -7.97 17.75 30.43
C ASN A 286 -7.40 18.60 29.29
N THR A 287 -7.07 19.86 29.58
CA THR A 287 -6.17 20.67 28.75
C THR A 287 -4.77 20.57 29.33
N ILE A 288 -3.79 20.05 28.57
CA ILE A 288 -2.43 19.75 29.04
C ILE A 288 -1.41 20.39 28.09
N SER A 289 -0.94 21.58 28.44
CA SER A 289 -0.24 22.48 27.51
C SER A 289 0.73 23.40 28.25
N GLY A 290 1.73 23.93 27.54
CA GLY A 290 2.74 24.85 28.09
C GLY A 290 3.81 24.20 28.98
N ASN A 291 3.80 22.87 29.15
CA ASN A 291 4.75 22.20 30.05
C ASN A 291 6.17 22.15 29.46
N GLY A 292 7.19 22.23 30.31
CA GLY A 292 8.60 22.31 29.92
C GLY A 292 9.16 21.04 29.29
N SER A 293 8.54 19.89 29.55
CA SER A 293 8.86 18.59 28.96
C SER A 293 7.68 18.06 28.13
N ASP A 294 7.07 16.93 28.51
CA ASP A 294 5.98 16.31 27.78
C ASP A 294 4.62 16.79 28.28
N GLY A 295 3.59 16.70 27.45
CA GLY A 295 2.21 16.83 27.94
C GLY A 295 1.93 15.71 28.94
N VAL A 296 2.09 14.46 28.50
CA VAL A 296 1.94 13.27 29.34
C VAL A 296 3.05 12.26 29.11
N GLU A 297 3.75 11.82 30.16
CA GLU A 297 4.68 10.69 30.12
C GLU A 297 4.13 9.48 30.89
N ILE A 298 4.20 8.30 30.28
CA ILE A 298 3.92 6.99 30.88
C ILE A 298 5.19 6.15 30.79
N THR A 299 5.81 5.85 31.92
CA THR A 299 7.15 5.25 31.96
C THR A 299 7.26 4.05 32.90
N GLY A 300 8.10 3.10 32.50
CA GLY A 300 8.44 1.91 33.28
C GLY A 300 7.52 0.70 33.05
N GLY A 301 8.08 -0.50 33.16
CA GLY A 301 7.40 -1.75 32.78
C GLY A 301 6.18 -2.14 33.63
N GLY A 302 5.98 -1.49 34.79
CA GLY A 302 4.77 -1.64 35.62
C GLY A 302 3.60 -0.75 35.19
N ALA A 303 3.85 0.26 34.37
CA ALA A 303 2.84 1.19 33.88
C ALA A 303 2.04 0.55 32.73
N THR A 304 1.07 -0.28 33.11
CA THR A 304 0.25 -1.07 32.17
C THR A 304 -1.22 -0.75 32.29
N GLY A 305 -1.95 -0.82 31.18
CA GLY A 305 -3.40 -0.58 31.18
C GLY A 305 -3.78 0.84 31.59
N ASN A 306 -2.91 1.83 31.44
CA ASN A 306 -3.29 3.23 31.63
C ASN A 306 -4.04 3.74 30.39
N HIS A 307 -5.00 4.63 30.62
CA HIS A 307 -5.88 5.20 29.60
C HIS A 307 -5.66 6.72 29.51
N LEU A 308 -5.49 7.22 28.29
CA LEU A 308 -5.41 8.65 28.00
C LEU A 308 -6.58 9.03 27.09
N GLU A 309 -7.65 9.62 27.60
CA GLU A 309 -8.90 9.77 26.84
C GLU A 309 -9.40 11.22 26.80
N GLY A 310 -9.79 11.71 25.63
CA GLY A 310 -10.52 12.97 25.47
C GLY A 310 -9.74 14.25 25.80
N ASN A 311 -8.41 14.19 25.95
CA ASN A 311 -7.59 15.33 26.36
C ASN A 311 -7.21 16.23 25.17
N TYR A 312 -6.98 17.51 25.44
CA TYR A 312 -6.38 18.47 24.50
C TYR A 312 -4.95 18.76 24.94
N ILE A 313 -3.98 18.43 24.09
CA ILE A 313 -2.57 18.39 24.43
C ILE A 313 -1.76 19.26 23.45
N GLY A 314 -1.16 20.34 23.97
CA GLY A 314 -0.37 21.31 23.20
C GLY A 314 -1.18 22.43 22.54
N THR A 315 -2.50 22.42 22.69
CA THR A 315 -3.42 23.46 22.20
C THR A 315 -3.89 24.39 23.32
N GLU A 316 -4.60 25.46 22.96
CA GLU A 316 -5.44 26.19 23.92
C GLU A 316 -6.59 25.29 24.41
N SER A 317 -7.25 25.69 25.50
CA SER A 317 -8.36 24.93 26.09
C SER A 317 -9.52 24.67 25.13
N SER A 318 -9.69 25.52 24.11
CA SER A 318 -10.67 25.35 23.03
C SER A 318 -10.38 24.17 22.10
N GLY A 319 -9.12 23.74 22.01
CA GLY A 319 -8.65 22.79 21.00
C GLY A 319 -8.68 23.31 19.56
N ALA A 320 -9.15 24.55 19.34
CA ALA A 320 -9.30 25.14 18.01
C ALA A 320 -8.04 25.88 17.53
N THR A 321 -7.18 26.27 18.48
CA THR A 321 -6.03 27.15 18.27
C THR A 321 -4.85 26.67 19.09
N ALA A 322 -3.64 26.97 18.62
CA ALA A 322 -2.41 26.76 19.34
C ALA A 322 -1.45 27.93 19.09
N THR A 323 -0.63 28.26 20.08
CA THR A 323 0.40 29.30 19.97
C THR A 323 1.69 28.80 20.61
N ILE A 324 2.80 29.52 20.43
CA ILE A 324 4.08 29.15 21.06
C ILE A 324 3.98 29.00 22.58
N LYS A 325 2.99 29.64 23.20
CA LYS A 325 2.70 29.57 24.64
C LYS A 325 2.00 28.28 25.06
N THR A 326 1.30 27.59 24.16
CA THR A 326 0.58 26.35 24.52
C THR A 326 1.42 25.10 24.28
N ARG A 327 2.57 25.24 23.64
CA ARG A 327 3.42 24.14 23.25
C ARG A 327 4.05 23.45 24.47
N ASN A 328 3.91 22.12 24.55
CA ASN A 328 4.78 21.35 25.43
C ASN A 328 6.19 21.24 24.82
N GLY A 329 7.23 21.28 25.64
CA GLY A 329 8.63 21.40 25.22
C GLY A 329 9.12 20.29 24.29
N LEU A 330 8.64 19.06 24.48
CA LEU A 330 9.01 17.88 23.71
C LEU A 330 7.78 17.19 23.11
N TYR A 331 7.24 16.18 23.77
CA TYR A 331 6.19 15.33 23.21
C TYR A 331 4.82 15.72 23.72
N GLY A 332 3.78 15.55 22.90
CA GLY A 332 2.41 15.60 23.44
C GLY A 332 2.20 14.45 24.41
N VAL A 333 2.52 13.23 23.96
CA VAL A 333 2.44 12.00 24.75
C VAL A 333 3.70 11.16 24.54
N LEU A 334 4.34 10.73 25.62
CA LEU A 334 5.46 9.80 25.62
C LEU A 334 5.08 8.50 26.35
N VAL A 335 5.25 7.36 25.68
CA VAL A 335 5.18 6.03 26.29
C VAL A 335 6.57 5.40 26.24
N ASN A 336 7.21 5.27 27.40
CA ASN A 336 8.62 4.90 27.51
C ASN A 336 8.82 3.60 28.29
N GLY A 337 9.00 2.49 27.57
CA GLY A 337 9.18 1.17 28.17
C GLY A 337 7.95 0.67 28.96
N ALA A 338 6.77 1.23 28.69
CA ALA A 338 5.51 0.93 29.35
C ALA A 338 4.59 0.13 28.38
N PRO A 339 4.20 -1.11 28.71
CA PRO A 339 3.39 -1.94 27.82
C PRO A 339 1.87 -1.83 28.06
N GLY A 340 1.08 -2.08 27.01
CA GLY A 340 -0.36 -2.31 27.13
C GLY A 340 -1.19 -1.09 27.54
N ASN A 341 -0.77 0.12 27.19
CA ASN A 341 -1.50 1.36 27.46
C ASN A 341 -2.36 1.78 26.26
N ILE A 342 -3.41 2.56 26.52
CA ILE A 342 -4.35 3.05 25.52
C ILE A 342 -4.26 4.58 25.46
N ILE A 343 -3.86 5.10 24.31
CA ILE A 343 -3.84 6.53 24.00
C ILE A 343 -5.01 6.83 23.07
N GLY A 344 -6.02 7.48 23.61
CA GLY A 344 -7.33 7.75 23.02
C GLY A 344 -8.31 6.65 23.36
N GLY A 345 -9.21 6.31 22.45
CA GLY A 345 -10.16 5.23 22.64
C GLY A 345 -11.19 5.13 21.52
N THR A 346 -11.99 4.07 21.54
CA THR A 346 -13.01 3.83 20.49
C THR A 346 -14.38 4.43 20.78
N ALA A 347 -14.62 4.85 22.02
CA ALA A 347 -15.84 5.54 22.40
C ALA A 347 -15.85 6.97 21.84
N ALA A 348 -17.03 7.48 21.51
CA ALA A 348 -17.18 8.88 21.11
C ALA A 348 -16.66 9.80 22.25
N GLY A 349 -15.84 10.78 21.91
CA GLY A 349 -15.21 11.67 22.90
C GLY A 349 -13.94 11.13 23.58
N ALA A 350 -13.57 9.86 23.36
CA ALA A 350 -12.34 9.29 23.95
C ALA A 350 -11.05 9.69 23.20
N GLY A 351 -11.15 10.17 21.97
CA GLY A 351 -10.01 10.62 21.17
C GLY A 351 -9.35 11.87 21.73
N ASN A 352 -8.03 11.88 21.85
CA ASN A 352 -7.29 13.08 22.24
C ASN A 352 -7.03 13.98 21.03
N VAL A 353 -6.93 15.29 21.26
CA VAL A 353 -6.33 16.26 20.32
C VAL A 353 -4.89 16.47 20.74
N VAL A 354 -3.93 16.14 19.87
CA VAL A 354 -2.49 16.20 20.17
C VAL A 354 -1.75 16.97 19.07
N SER A 355 -1.52 18.26 19.32
CA SER A 355 -1.07 19.20 18.28
C SER A 355 -0.09 20.22 18.84
N PHE A 356 0.71 20.82 17.96
CA PHE A 356 1.67 21.89 18.28
C PHE A 356 2.86 21.51 19.17
N ASN A 357 3.04 20.22 19.47
CA ASN A 357 4.20 19.68 20.19
C ASN A 357 5.39 19.47 19.24
N LEU A 358 6.59 19.10 19.75
CA LEU A 358 7.68 18.68 18.85
C LEU A 358 7.28 17.42 18.09
N ILE A 359 6.86 16.38 18.81
CA ILE A 359 6.23 15.18 18.27
C ILE A 359 4.88 15.03 18.96
N GLY A 360 3.84 14.62 18.22
CA GLY A 360 2.52 14.40 18.81
C GLY A 360 2.56 13.27 19.84
N ILE A 361 2.72 12.03 19.37
CA ILE A 361 2.74 10.83 20.23
C ILE A 361 3.99 10.00 19.93
N GLN A 362 4.76 9.65 20.96
CA GLN A 362 5.95 8.78 20.84
C GLN A 362 5.82 7.53 21.71
N VAL A 363 6.09 6.36 21.13
CA VAL A 363 6.22 5.08 21.85
C VAL A 363 7.64 4.58 21.64
N GLN A 364 8.36 4.35 22.73
CA GLN A 364 9.78 3.98 22.65
C GLN A 364 10.20 2.91 23.65
N SER A 365 11.35 2.31 23.36
CA SER A 365 11.98 1.20 24.10
C SER A 365 11.32 -0.16 23.85
N GLY A 366 12.14 -1.22 23.87
CA GLY A 366 11.71 -2.58 23.55
C GLY A 366 10.69 -3.18 24.53
N ALA A 367 10.50 -2.56 25.70
CA ALA A 367 9.48 -2.94 26.67
C ALA A 367 8.10 -2.32 26.39
N ALA A 368 8.01 -1.26 25.59
CA ALA A 368 6.74 -0.62 25.25
C ALA A 368 6.01 -1.40 24.14
N THR A 369 5.37 -2.49 24.55
CA THR A 369 4.68 -3.43 23.65
C THR A 369 3.18 -3.43 23.87
N GLY A 370 2.40 -3.74 22.82
CA GLY A 370 0.95 -3.89 22.93
C GLY A 370 0.20 -2.59 23.25
N ASN A 371 0.82 -1.42 23.06
CA ASN A 371 0.13 -0.14 23.22
C ASN A 371 -0.81 0.11 22.04
N LEU A 372 -1.95 0.74 22.33
CA LEU A 372 -2.99 1.09 21.35
C LEU A 372 -3.10 2.61 21.25
N ILE A 373 -2.99 3.16 20.04
CA ILE A 373 -3.21 4.58 19.76
C ILE A 373 -4.47 4.67 18.91
N GLN A 374 -5.60 5.14 19.46
CA GLN A 374 -6.92 4.99 18.83
C GLN A 374 -7.77 6.27 18.93
N GLY A 375 -8.47 6.63 17.85
CA GLY A 375 -9.47 7.69 17.85
C GLY A 375 -8.92 9.12 17.98
N ASN A 376 -7.60 9.31 17.94
CA ASN A 376 -6.98 10.62 18.20
C ASN A 376 -6.98 11.53 16.95
N LEU A 377 -6.97 12.84 17.20
CA LEU A 377 -6.68 13.89 16.23
C LEU A 377 -5.26 14.41 16.49
N VAL A 378 -4.33 14.12 15.58
CA VAL A 378 -2.89 14.39 15.78
C VAL A 378 -2.40 15.36 14.71
N GLY A 379 -2.05 16.57 15.15
CA GLY A 379 -1.63 17.68 14.29
C GLY A 379 -2.78 18.50 13.70
N THR A 380 -4.02 18.27 14.11
CA THR A 380 -5.18 19.06 13.70
C THR A 380 -5.82 19.80 14.87
N ASP A 381 -6.78 20.66 14.58
CA ASP A 381 -7.71 21.16 15.58
C ASP A 381 -8.70 20.08 16.06
N VAL A 382 -9.48 20.41 17.09
CA VAL A 382 -10.56 19.57 17.64
C VAL A 382 -11.61 19.16 16.61
N THR A 383 -11.81 19.94 15.54
CA THR A 383 -12.76 19.57 14.48
C THR A 383 -12.16 18.60 13.46
N GLY A 384 -10.83 18.45 13.44
CA GLY A 384 -10.10 17.64 12.49
C GLY A 384 -10.02 18.24 11.08
N ASN A 385 -10.28 19.54 10.94
CA ASN A 385 -10.35 20.23 9.64
C ASN A 385 -9.29 21.32 9.48
N LEU A 386 -8.68 21.78 10.56
CA LEU A 386 -7.63 22.80 10.52
C LEU A 386 -6.29 22.21 10.91
N ASP A 387 -5.27 22.62 10.17
CA ASP A 387 -3.87 22.30 10.45
C ASP A 387 -3.40 23.16 11.63
N LEU A 388 -3.10 22.50 12.75
CA LEU A 388 -2.36 23.10 13.86
C LEU A 388 -0.91 22.62 13.86
N GLY A 389 -0.68 21.39 13.39
CA GLY A 389 0.60 20.74 13.14
C GLY A 389 1.43 20.46 14.39
N ASN A 390 2.09 19.30 14.44
CA ASN A 390 3.28 19.15 15.29
C ASN A 390 4.53 19.60 14.51
N ILE A 391 5.57 20.04 15.22
CA ILE A 391 6.78 20.61 14.58
C ILE A 391 7.59 19.57 13.80
N ALA A 392 7.51 18.30 14.20
CA ALA A 392 8.12 17.19 13.48
C ALA A 392 7.05 16.13 13.14
N TYR A 393 7.04 15.02 13.85
CA TYR A 393 6.22 13.85 13.52
C TYR A 393 4.86 13.90 14.21
N GLY A 394 3.83 13.34 13.58
CA GLY A 394 2.55 13.10 14.24
C GLY A 394 2.69 11.98 15.28
N ILE A 395 2.97 10.76 14.83
CA ILE A 395 3.17 9.59 15.69
C ILE A 395 4.52 8.93 15.36
N MET A 396 5.33 8.62 16.38
CA MET A 396 6.60 7.92 16.22
C MET A 396 6.70 6.66 17.09
N ILE A 397 7.04 5.53 16.48
CA ILE A 397 7.39 4.27 17.17
C ILE A 397 8.90 4.05 17.03
N SER A 398 9.64 4.03 18.14
CA SER A 398 11.10 3.96 18.14
C SER A 398 11.62 2.80 19.00
N ALA A 399 12.23 1.81 18.36
CA ALA A 399 12.69 0.57 18.97
C ALA A 399 11.63 -0.15 19.85
N ALA A 400 10.34 -0.07 19.49
CA ALA A 400 9.22 -0.59 20.27
C ALA A 400 8.36 -1.57 19.43
N PRO A 401 8.29 -2.86 19.80
CA PRO A 401 7.57 -3.87 19.01
C PRO A 401 6.10 -4.03 19.39
N GLY A 402 5.28 -4.50 18.44
CA GLY A 402 3.94 -5.02 18.71
C GLY A 402 2.90 -3.98 19.14
N ASN A 403 3.03 -2.72 18.71
CA ASN A 403 2.07 -1.65 18.99
C ASN A 403 1.08 -1.47 17.83
N THR A 404 -0.10 -0.94 18.11
CA THR A 404 -1.16 -0.70 17.10
C THR A 404 -1.51 0.78 17.05
N ILE A 405 -1.41 1.38 15.87
CA ILE A 405 -1.92 2.71 15.54
C ILE A 405 -3.23 2.53 14.79
N GLY A 406 -4.34 2.79 15.47
CA GLY A 406 -5.69 2.72 14.97
C GLY A 406 -6.38 1.38 15.20
N GLY A 407 -7.20 0.96 14.23
CA GLY A 407 -7.93 -0.29 14.25
C GLY A 407 -9.05 -0.34 13.21
N PRO A 408 -9.67 -1.52 12.98
CA PRO A 408 -10.70 -1.68 11.96
C PRO A 408 -12.04 -1.02 12.29
N ALA A 409 -12.30 -0.71 13.56
CA ALA A 409 -13.50 0.00 13.98
C ALA A 409 -13.37 1.50 13.66
N SER A 410 -14.46 2.14 13.21
CA SER A 410 -14.44 3.58 12.90
C SER A 410 -14.05 4.47 14.08
N GLY A 411 -14.40 4.06 15.31
CA GLY A 411 -14.00 4.77 16.53
C GLY A 411 -12.51 4.65 16.85
N ALA A 412 -11.81 3.64 16.31
CA ALA A 412 -10.37 3.48 16.51
C ALA A 412 -9.53 4.35 15.56
N ARG A 413 -10.13 4.93 14.51
CA ARG A 413 -9.45 5.72 13.48
C ARG A 413 -8.79 6.95 14.08
N ASN A 414 -7.47 7.06 13.93
CA ASN A 414 -6.80 8.34 14.14
C ASN A 414 -6.85 9.18 12.86
N VAL A 415 -6.85 10.50 13.02
CA VAL A 415 -6.54 11.47 11.97
C VAL A 415 -5.15 12.01 12.26
N VAL A 416 -4.19 11.80 11.36
CA VAL A 416 -2.78 12.19 11.55
C VAL A 416 -2.35 13.08 10.38
N SER A 417 -2.43 14.39 10.59
CA SER A 417 -2.41 15.39 9.51
C SER A 417 -1.81 16.71 9.99
N GLY A 418 -1.38 17.58 9.07
CA GLY A 418 -0.81 18.90 9.41
C GLY A 418 0.59 18.88 10.04
N ASN A 419 1.18 17.71 10.28
CA ASN A 419 2.48 17.63 10.96
C ASN A 419 3.59 18.09 10.01
N ASN A 420 4.56 18.89 10.47
CA ASN A 420 5.59 19.49 9.61
C ASN A 420 6.63 18.49 9.05
N ASN A 421 6.61 17.23 9.49
CA ASN A 421 7.40 16.14 8.90
C ASN A 421 6.49 14.95 8.53
N HIS A 422 6.81 13.71 8.92
CA HIS A 422 5.99 12.55 8.57
C HIS A 422 4.75 12.45 9.48
N GLY A 423 3.63 11.97 8.91
CA GLY A 423 2.46 11.65 9.71
C GLY A 423 2.79 10.58 10.76
N ILE A 424 3.26 9.43 10.28
CA ILE A 424 3.68 8.30 11.13
C ILE A 424 5.11 7.86 10.77
N GLU A 425 5.99 7.70 11.75
CA GLU A 425 7.30 7.04 11.58
C GLU A 425 7.43 5.80 12.47
N ILE A 426 7.92 4.70 11.90
CA ILE A 426 8.32 3.48 12.63
C ILE A 426 9.80 3.24 12.36
N SER A 427 10.62 3.37 13.39
CA SER A 427 12.08 3.36 13.25
C SER A 427 12.78 2.42 14.23
N GLY A 428 13.93 1.91 13.79
CA GLY A 428 14.82 1.05 14.58
C GLY A 428 14.50 -0.44 14.48
N ALA A 429 15.55 -1.26 14.49
CA ALA A 429 15.47 -2.70 14.22
C ALA A 429 14.62 -3.50 15.23
N ALA A 430 14.36 -2.95 16.42
CA ALA A 430 13.49 -3.56 17.42
C ALA A 430 12.00 -3.24 17.21
N SER A 431 11.65 -2.26 16.37
CA SER A 431 10.26 -1.89 16.07
C SER A 431 9.63 -2.89 15.09
N THR A 432 9.35 -4.10 15.57
CA THR A 432 8.81 -5.19 14.75
C THR A 432 7.36 -5.50 15.10
N GLY A 433 6.60 -6.00 14.12
CA GLY A 433 5.22 -6.44 14.36
C GLY A 433 4.25 -5.31 14.73
N ASN A 434 4.57 -4.06 14.43
CA ASN A 434 3.65 -2.94 14.63
C ASN A 434 2.59 -2.92 13.53
N LEU A 435 1.39 -2.47 13.88
CA LEU A 435 0.22 -2.40 13.00
C LEU A 435 -0.22 -0.94 12.85
N VAL A 436 -0.46 -0.50 11.62
CA VAL A 436 -1.10 0.80 11.32
C VAL A 436 -2.40 0.53 10.59
N GLN A 437 -3.57 0.75 11.21
CA GLN A 437 -4.86 0.30 10.67
C GLN A 437 -5.96 1.35 10.76
N GLY A 438 -6.75 1.49 9.70
CA GLY A 438 -7.99 2.26 9.70
C GLY A 438 -7.84 3.77 9.88
N ASN A 439 -6.62 4.32 9.78
CA ASN A 439 -6.32 5.73 10.01
C ASN A 439 -6.54 6.58 8.76
N TYR A 440 -6.76 7.88 8.96
CA TYR A 440 -6.68 8.91 7.92
C TYR A 440 -5.39 9.72 8.11
N ILE A 441 -4.58 9.82 7.06
CA ILE A 441 -3.22 10.35 7.15
C ILE A 441 -2.96 11.33 6.01
N GLY A 442 -2.78 12.62 6.36
CA GLY A 442 -2.55 13.72 5.42
C GLY A 442 -3.84 14.37 4.87
N THR A 443 -4.99 14.06 5.47
CA THR A 443 -6.30 14.58 5.09
C THR A 443 -7.05 15.14 6.31
N ASP A 444 -8.14 15.86 6.07
CA ASP A 444 -9.13 16.18 7.11
C ASP A 444 -9.80 14.91 7.68
N ILE A 445 -10.64 15.10 8.69
CA ILE A 445 -11.40 14.02 9.34
C ILE A 445 -12.39 13.31 8.41
N THR A 446 -12.77 13.94 7.30
CA THR A 446 -13.65 13.33 6.30
C THR A 446 -12.87 12.46 5.31
N GLY A 447 -11.56 12.69 5.17
CA GLY A 447 -10.67 12.08 4.19
C GLY A 447 -10.75 12.70 2.80
N ASN A 448 -11.56 13.74 2.59
CA ASN A 448 -11.83 14.29 1.26
C ASN A 448 -11.03 15.57 0.96
N THR A 449 -10.47 16.21 1.99
CA THR A 449 -9.66 17.43 1.85
C THR A 449 -8.23 17.13 2.25
N GLU A 450 -7.25 17.60 1.48
CA GLU A 450 -5.84 17.51 1.87
C GLU A 450 -5.59 18.37 3.12
N LEU A 451 -4.85 17.81 4.08
CA LEU A 451 -4.34 18.51 5.25
C LEU A 451 -2.91 18.00 5.48
N PRO A 452 -1.97 18.43 4.62
CA PRO A 452 -0.75 17.68 4.36
C PRO A 452 0.10 17.45 5.60
N ASN A 453 0.67 16.26 5.74
CA ASN A 453 1.89 16.11 6.52
C ASN A 453 3.08 16.54 5.64
N GLY A 454 3.96 17.35 6.21
CA GLY A 454 5.19 17.83 5.61
C GLY A 454 5.22 19.32 5.34
N LEU A 455 6.42 19.82 5.07
CA LEU A 455 6.65 21.18 4.60
C LEU A 455 6.95 21.17 3.10
N LEU A 456 6.13 21.87 2.32
CA LEU A 456 6.32 22.02 0.87
C LEU A 456 7.73 22.52 0.51
N ILE A 457 8.28 23.45 1.30
CA ILE A 457 9.59 24.06 1.03
C ILE A 457 10.77 23.06 1.07
N SER A 458 10.65 21.98 1.83
CA SER A 458 11.68 20.93 1.96
C SER A 458 11.34 19.67 1.16
N ASN A 459 10.15 19.57 0.57
CA ASN A 459 9.65 18.37 -0.11
C ASN A 459 9.76 17.09 0.77
N THR A 460 9.64 17.27 2.09
CA THR A 460 9.66 16.21 3.11
C THR A 460 8.28 16.10 3.74
N GLY A 461 7.86 14.89 4.06
CA GLY A 461 6.59 14.63 4.74
C GLY A 461 5.81 13.51 4.09
N ASN A 462 6.20 12.29 4.41
CA ASN A 462 5.44 11.12 3.99
C ASN A 462 4.22 10.95 4.89
N GLY A 463 3.19 10.27 4.39
CA GLY A 463 2.12 9.79 5.25
C GLY A 463 2.66 8.82 6.30
N ILE A 464 3.35 7.77 5.84
CA ILE A 464 4.00 6.77 6.70
C ILE A 464 5.44 6.54 6.24
N ARG A 465 6.41 6.55 7.16
CA ARG A 465 7.80 6.13 6.91
C ARG A 465 8.19 4.95 7.80
N ILE A 466 8.71 3.88 7.20
CA ILE A 466 9.35 2.76 7.89
C ILE A 466 10.86 2.87 7.68
N ASN A 467 11.63 2.99 8.76
CA ASN A 467 13.07 3.26 8.70
C ASN A 467 13.86 2.20 9.47
N GLY A 468 14.37 1.19 8.75
CA GLY A 468 15.15 0.11 9.34
C GLY A 468 14.38 -0.73 10.37
N ALA A 469 13.05 -0.82 10.24
CA ALA A 469 12.16 -1.50 11.17
C ALA A 469 11.42 -2.67 10.45
N PRO A 470 11.78 -3.95 10.72
CA PRO A 470 11.28 -5.07 9.93
C PRO A 470 9.91 -5.58 10.39
N SER A 471 9.22 -6.30 9.50
CA SER A 471 8.00 -7.07 9.81
C SER A 471 6.84 -6.24 10.36
N ASN A 472 6.64 -5.03 9.85
CA ASN A 472 5.51 -4.17 10.20
C ASN A 472 4.37 -4.32 9.17
N THR A 473 3.13 -4.02 9.58
CA THR A 473 1.96 -4.08 8.69
C THR A 473 1.27 -2.73 8.60
N ILE A 474 1.07 -2.25 7.38
CA ILE A 474 0.28 -1.06 7.06
C ILE A 474 -1.03 -1.53 6.42
N GLY A 475 -2.10 -1.37 7.17
CA GLY A 475 -3.46 -1.78 6.84
C GLY A 475 -3.78 -3.20 7.31
N GLY A 476 -4.62 -3.91 6.57
CA GLY A 476 -5.00 -5.28 6.87
C GLY A 476 -6.15 -5.78 6.02
N THR A 477 -6.44 -7.08 6.12
CA THR A 477 -7.48 -7.74 5.31
C THR A 477 -8.90 -7.64 5.88
N ALA A 478 -9.03 -7.23 7.15
CA ALA A 478 -10.32 -7.01 7.77
C ALA A 478 -10.97 -5.72 7.23
N SER A 479 -12.29 -5.73 7.09
CA SER A 479 -13.04 -4.52 6.72
C SER A 479 -12.73 -3.39 7.69
N GLY A 480 -12.40 -2.20 7.16
CA GLY A 480 -12.03 -1.02 7.95
C GLY A 480 -10.58 -1.00 8.43
N ALA A 481 -9.79 -2.07 8.25
CA ALA A 481 -8.37 -2.06 8.64
C ALA A 481 -7.48 -1.26 7.67
N GLY A 482 -7.94 -1.01 6.44
CA GLY A 482 -7.25 -0.18 5.46
C GLY A 482 -7.14 1.29 5.89
N ASN A 483 -5.96 1.89 5.73
CA ASN A 483 -5.77 3.31 5.96
C ASN A 483 -6.11 4.13 4.70
N VAL A 484 -6.45 5.40 4.89
CA VAL A 484 -6.47 6.43 3.84
C VAL A 484 -5.20 7.26 3.99
N ILE A 485 -4.32 7.21 3.00
CA ILE A 485 -2.97 7.79 3.03
C ILE A 485 -2.81 8.70 1.81
N SER A 486 -3.10 9.98 2.01
CA SER A 486 -3.47 10.90 0.93
C SER A 486 -3.10 12.33 1.29
N GLY A 487 -2.91 13.20 0.29
CA GLY A 487 -2.62 14.63 0.50
C GLY A 487 -1.28 14.95 1.17
N ASN A 488 -0.35 13.99 1.32
CA ASN A 488 0.94 14.24 1.96
C ASN A 488 1.92 14.94 0.99
N VAL A 489 2.84 15.76 1.54
CA VAL A 489 3.80 16.56 0.76
C VAL A 489 4.82 15.71 -0.02
N ALA A 490 5.12 14.51 0.46
CA ALA A 490 6.03 13.58 -0.20
C ALA A 490 5.30 12.29 -0.61
N TYR A 491 5.82 11.12 -0.20
CA TYR A 491 5.26 9.82 -0.54
C TYR A 491 4.06 9.50 0.34
N GLY A 492 3.12 8.69 -0.15
CA GLY A 492 2.11 8.10 0.73
C GLY A 492 2.78 7.22 1.80
N ILE A 493 3.53 6.22 1.33
CA ILE A 493 4.32 5.31 2.16
C ILE A 493 5.76 5.28 1.67
N GLU A 494 6.72 5.45 2.56
CA GLU A 494 8.14 5.19 2.31
C GLU A 494 8.64 4.02 3.18
N ILE A 495 9.34 3.07 2.58
CA ILE A 495 10.05 2.01 3.28
C ILE A 495 11.53 2.12 2.94
N ASP A 496 12.33 2.50 3.92
CA ASP A 496 13.75 2.82 3.76
C ASP A 496 14.64 1.86 4.58
N ALA A 497 15.83 1.63 4.02
CA ALA A 497 16.91 0.77 4.49
C ALA A 497 16.64 -0.74 4.46
N ALA A 498 17.72 -1.51 4.23
CA ALA A 498 17.71 -2.98 4.23
C ALA A 498 17.20 -3.61 5.54
N GLY A 499 17.22 -2.86 6.65
CA GLY A 499 16.67 -3.28 7.94
C GLY A 499 15.14 -3.35 8.00
N ALA A 500 14.40 -2.80 7.02
CA ALA A 500 12.94 -2.76 7.00
C ALA A 500 12.28 -3.98 6.29
N ALA A 501 12.96 -5.13 6.30
CA ALA A 501 12.54 -6.34 5.58
C ALA A 501 11.16 -6.86 6.00
N GLY A 502 10.41 -7.41 5.05
CA GLY A 502 9.16 -8.13 5.32
C GLY A 502 7.97 -7.26 5.72
N THR A 503 8.00 -5.96 5.39
CA THR A 503 6.85 -5.07 5.59
C THR A 503 5.68 -5.49 4.69
N THR A 504 4.46 -5.45 5.22
CA THR A 504 3.23 -5.81 4.49
C THR A 504 2.30 -4.60 4.38
N ILE A 505 1.84 -4.28 3.16
CA ILE A 505 0.94 -3.16 2.86
C ILE A 505 -0.35 -3.73 2.26
N GLN A 506 -1.48 -3.67 2.96
CA GLN A 506 -2.72 -4.36 2.57
C GLN A 506 -3.98 -3.53 2.83
N GLY A 507 -4.93 -3.57 1.89
CA GLY A 507 -6.26 -3.02 2.08
C GLY A 507 -6.35 -1.49 2.10
N ASN A 508 -5.28 -0.76 1.78
CA ASN A 508 -5.22 0.70 1.92
C ASN A 508 -5.79 1.45 0.70
N HIS A 509 -6.14 2.71 0.92
CA HIS A 509 -6.46 3.70 -0.10
C HIS A 509 -5.36 4.77 -0.08
N ILE A 510 -4.59 4.85 -1.16
CA ILE A 510 -3.35 5.64 -1.22
C ILE A 510 -3.45 6.62 -2.38
N GLY A 511 -3.53 7.92 -2.06
CA GLY A 511 -3.72 9.02 -3.01
C GLY A 511 -5.19 9.28 -3.39
N THR A 512 -6.13 8.66 -2.70
CA THR A 512 -7.58 8.80 -2.94
C THR A 512 -8.31 9.21 -1.67
N ASN A 513 -9.57 9.62 -1.82
CA ASN A 513 -10.50 9.77 -0.70
C ASN A 513 -10.90 8.38 -0.11
N PRO A 514 -11.66 8.31 1.00
CA PRO A 514 -12.00 7.05 1.66
C PRO A 514 -12.90 6.12 0.87
N THR A 515 -13.64 6.63 -0.13
CA THR A 515 -14.41 5.79 -1.05
C THR A 515 -13.58 5.31 -2.24
N ALA A 516 -12.34 5.80 -2.37
CA ALA A 516 -11.44 5.51 -3.48
C ALA A 516 -12.08 5.75 -4.87
N THR A 517 -12.86 6.83 -4.97
CA THR A 517 -13.53 7.29 -6.20
C THR A 517 -13.06 8.67 -6.66
N SER A 518 -12.36 9.41 -5.79
CA SER A 518 -11.83 10.75 -6.09
C SER A 518 -10.37 10.83 -5.61
N ALA A 519 -9.55 11.58 -6.35
CA ALA A 519 -8.14 11.77 -6.01
C ALA A 519 -8.00 12.77 -4.85
N VAL A 520 -7.14 12.42 -3.90
CA VAL A 520 -6.58 13.31 -2.87
C VAL A 520 -5.10 12.97 -2.83
N GLY A 521 -4.43 13.25 -3.95
CA GLY A 521 -3.12 12.68 -4.27
C GLY A 521 -2.05 13.03 -3.25
N ASN A 522 -1.18 12.08 -2.91
CA ASN A 522 0.12 12.45 -2.36
C ASN A 522 0.89 13.21 -3.45
N HIS A 523 1.77 14.12 -3.07
CA HIS A 523 2.46 14.96 -4.05
C HIS A 523 3.55 14.20 -4.82
N LYS A 524 4.09 13.12 -4.24
CA LYS A 524 4.99 12.15 -4.88
C LYS A 524 4.33 10.76 -4.94
N ASP A 525 5.14 9.71 -5.05
CA ASP A 525 4.66 8.34 -5.29
C ASP A 525 3.72 7.85 -4.18
N GLY A 526 2.80 6.96 -4.55
CA GLY A 526 1.93 6.32 -3.56
C GLY A 526 2.74 5.48 -2.57
N ILE A 527 3.60 4.60 -3.08
CA ILE A 527 4.49 3.75 -2.29
C ILE A 527 5.92 3.83 -2.86
N TYR A 528 6.89 4.16 -2.03
CA TYR A 528 8.31 4.21 -2.38
C TYR A 528 9.12 3.23 -1.52
N ILE A 529 9.81 2.28 -2.13
CA ILE A 529 10.64 1.28 -1.45
C ILE A 529 12.10 1.51 -1.84
N ASN A 530 12.91 1.89 -0.86
CA ASN A 530 14.34 2.11 -1.01
C ASN A 530 15.13 1.04 -0.26
N GLY A 531 15.54 -0.01 -0.97
CA GLY A 531 16.46 -1.01 -0.43
C GLY A 531 15.87 -2.00 0.59
N ALA A 532 14.56 -2.06 0.82
CA ALA A 532 13.93 -2.97 1.77
C ALA A 532 13.45 -4.29 1.11
N PRO A 533 13.99 -5.47 1.50
CA PRO A 533 13.69 -6.73 0.82
C PRO A 533 12.38 -7.37 1.31
N ASN A 534 11.81 -8.22 0.44
CA ASN A 534 10.65 -9.08 0.73
C ASN A 534 9.39 -8.30 1.18
N THR A 535 9.22 -7.07 0.71
CA THR A 535 8.00 -6.29 0.97
C THR A 535 6.83 -6.88 0.20
N VAL A 536 5.65 -6.94 0.83
CA VAL A 536 4.41 -7.43 0.21
C VAL A 536 3.42 -6.29 0.07
N ILE A 537 3.07 -5.93 -1.16
CA ILE A 537 2.05 -4.93 -1.50
C ILE A 537 0.82 -5.68 -2.03
N GLY A 538 -0.20 -5.74 -1.19
CA GLY A 538 -1.47 -6.41 -1.46
C GLY A 538 -1.47 -7.89 -1.04
N GLY A 539 -2.16 -8.72 -1.80
CA GLY A 539 -2.32 -10.15 -1.52
C GLY A 539 -3.33 -10.83 -2.43
N THR A 540 -3.59 -12.12 -2.18
CA THR A 540 -4.55 -12.92 -2.96
C THR A 540 -6.00 -12.82 -2.46
N ASN A 541 -6.20 -12.34 -1.23
CA ASN A 541 -7.52 -12.06 -0.68
C ASN A 541 -7.98 -10.67 -1.16
N SER A 542 -9.24 -10.51 -1.55
CA SER A 542 -9.80 -9.20 -1.94
C SER A 542 -9.66 -8.13 -0.85
N GLY A 543 -9.71 -8.51 0.44
CA GLY A 543 -9.47 -7.58 1.55
C GLY A 543 -8.02 -7.08 1.63
N ALA A 544 -7.06 -7.76 1.00
CA ALA A 544 -5.67 -7.31 0.94
C ALA A 544 -5.43 -6.24 -0.14
N ARG A 545 -6.37 -6.04 -1.07
CA ARG A 545 -6.22 -5.14 -2.22
C ARG A 545 -6.00 -3.70 -1.78
N ASN A 546 -4.88 -3.11 -2.17
CA ASN A 546 -4.72 -1.66 -2.10
C ASN A 546 -5.30 -1.01 -3.35
N VAL A 547 -5.82 0.21 -3.19
CA VAL A 547 -6.10 1.15 -4.28
C VAL A 547 -5.02 2.23 -4.23
N ILE A 548 -4.18 2.30 -5.25
CA ILE A 548 -2.98 3.16 -5.32
C ILE A 548 -3.12 4.06 -6.54
N SER A 549 -3.69 5.24 -6.35
CA SER A 549 -4.29 6.03 -7.44
C SER A 549 -4.29 7.50 -7.10
N GLY A 550 -4.34 8.37 -8.12
CA GLY A 550 -4.38 9.82 -7.95
C GLY A 550 -3.10 10.45 -7.39
N ASN A 551 -1.99 9.70 -7.26
CA ASN A 551 -0.73 10.24 -6.73
C ASN A 551 -0.01 11.12 -7.76
N GLY A 552 0.84 12.01 -7.25
CA GLY A 552 1.56 13.00 -8.05
C GLY A 552 0.78 14.29 -8.28
N ALA A 553 0.13 14.80 -7.23
CA ALA A 553 -0.67 16.04 -7.32
C ALA A 553 0.16 17.28 -7.69
N LEU A 554 1.47 17.30 -7.36
CA LEU A 554 2.42 18.38 -7.69
C LEU A 554 3.61 17.94 -8.55
N PHE A 555 4.00 16.67 -8.49
CA PHE A 555 5.12 16.11 -9.24
C PHE A 555 4.67 14.91 -10.07
N VAL A 556 5.41 14.59 -11.14
CA VAL A 556 5.23 13.30 -11.82
C VAL A 556 5.59 12.20 -10.83
N ALA A 557 4.65 11.30 -10.56
CA ALA A 557 4.80 10.32 -9.51
C ALA A 557 4.14 8.99 -9.85
N SER A 558 4.84 7.93 -9.50
CA SER A 558 4.46 6.55 -9.74
C SER A 558 3.45 6.07 -8.69
N GLY A 559 2.65 5.05 -9.03
CA GLY A 559 1.85 4.35 -8.02
C GLY A 559 2.76 3.65 -6.99
N VAL A 560 3.67 2.81 -7.50
CA VAL A 560 4.64 2.05 -6.70
C VAL A 560 6.03 2.17 -7.32
N THR A 561 7.02 2.59 -6.55
CA THR A 561 8.43 2.64 -6.96
C THR A 561 9.29 1.71 -6.11
N LEU A 562 10.06 0.86 -6.77
CA LEU A 562 11.05 -0.04 -6.16
C LEU A 562 12.44 0.38 -6.61
N THR A 563 13.31 0.82 -5.68
CA THR A 563 14.64 1.29 -6.03
C THR A 563 15.76 0.61 -5.25
N GLY A 564 16.87 0.40 -5.95
CA GLY A 564 18.11 -0.13 -5.41
C GLY A 564 18.11 -1.65 -5.24
N SER A 565 19.31 -2.23 -5.23
CA SER A 565 19.51 -3.68 -5.18
C SER A 565 18.99 -4.34 -3.89
N GLY A 566 18.78 -3.56 -2.83
CA GLY A 566 18.21 -4.03 -1.57
C GLY A 566 16.69 -4.28 -1.63
N ALA A 567 15.95 -3.64 -2.54
CA ALA A 567 14.49 -3.79 -2.71
C ALA A 567 14.09 -5.12 -3.39
N SER A 568 14.82 -6.18 -3.08
CA SER A 568 14.74 -7.48 -3.71
C SER A 568 13.55 -8.31 -3.25
N GLY A 569 13.01 -9.14 -4.13
CA GLY A 569 11.95 -10.10 -3.78
C GLY A 569 10.61 -9.45 -3.41
N THR A 570 10.39 -8.18 -3.79
CA THR A 570 9.13 -7.48 -3.53
C THR A 570 7.98 -8.13 -4.29
N GLN A 571 6.82 -8.25 -3.65
CA GLN A 571 5.62 -8.86 -4.24
C GLN A 571 4.51 -7.82 -4.35
N VAL A 572 4.12 -7.46 -5.57
CA VAL A 572 2.99 -6.56 -5.85
C VAL A 572 1.83 -7.40 -6.37
N LYS A 573 0.81 -7.67 -5.56
CA LYS A 573 -0.25 -8.64 -5.89
C LYS A 573 -1.65 -8.13 -5.55
N GLY A 574 -2.59 -8.32 -6.46
CA GLY A 574 -4.02 -8.10 -6.20
C GLY A 574 -4.45 -6.64 -6.04
N ASN A 575 -3.63 -5.68 -6.47
CA ASN A 575 -3.87 -4.24 -6.28
C ASN A 575 -4.60 -3.60 -7.47
N PHE A 576 -5.26 -2.48 -7.22
CA PHE A 576 -5.73 -1.54 -8.25
C PHE A 576 -4.80 -0.33 -8.26
N ILE A 577 -4.17 -0.08 -9.41
CA ILE A 577 -3.13 0.93 -9.58
C ILE A 577 -3.50 1.83 -10.76
N GLY A 578 -3.83 3.09 -10.47
CA GLY A 578 -4.33 4.08 -11.43
C GLY A 578 -5.83 3.98 -11.77
N THR A 579 -6.60 3.17 -11.04
CA THR A 579 -8.05 3.01 -11.21
C THR A 579 -8.78 3.24 -9.90
N ASP A 580 -10.07 3.56 -9.99
CA ASP A 580 -10.93 3.64 -8.81
C ASP A 580 -11.11 2.26 -8.12
N VAL A 581 -11.77 2.25 -6.96
CA VAL A 581 -12.05 1.01 -6.19
C VAL A 581 -12.84 -0.04 -6.97
N SER A 582 -13.51 0.34 -8.06
CA SER A 582 -14.25 -0.59 -8.91
C SER A 582 -13.35 -1.28 -9.95
N GLY A 583 -12.18 -0.70 -10.25
CA GLY A 583 -11.29 -1.15 -11.32
C GLY A 583 -11.88 -0.93 -12.72
N MET A 584 -12.92 -0.08 -12.84
CA MET A 584 -13.63 0.20 -14.10
C MET A 584 -13.47 1.65 -14.57
N ALA A 585 -13.01 2.57 -13.70
CA ALA A 585 -12.74 3.96 -14.07
C ALA A 585 -11.29 4.34 -13.79
N ALA A 586 -10.74 5.23 -14.62
CA ALA A 586 -9.41 5.78 -14.41
C ALA A 586 -9.39 6.72 -13.20
N LEU A 587 -8.36 6.59 -12.38
CA LEU A 587 -7.99 7.50 -11.31
C LEU A 587 -6.45 7.56 -11.26
N GLY A 588 -5.87 7.90 -12.41
CA GLY A 588 -4.45 7.70 -12.71
C GLY A 588 -3.50 8.33 -11.70
N ASN A 589 -2.37 7.65 -11.47
CA ASN A 589 -1.17 8.33 -10.99
C ASN A 589 -0.55 9.14 -12.14
N SER A 590 0.14 10.24 -11.85
CA SER A 590 0.69 11.12 -12.91
C SER A 590 1.89 10.51 -13.66
N GLY A 591 2.58 9.53 -13.06
CA GLY A 591 3.69 8.76 -13.64
C GLY A 591 3.29 7.33 -14.04
N GLU A 592 4.16 6.36 -13.74
CA GLU A 592 3.95 4.94 -14.02
C GLU A 592 2.99 4.29 -12.99
N GLY A 593 2.44 3.12 -13.33
CA GLY A 593 1.75 2.29 -12.35
C GLY A 593 2.73 1.67 -11.36
N VAL A 594 3.71 0.93 -11.89
CA VAL A 594 4.80 0.32 -11.12
C VAL A 594 6.14 0.58 -11.79
N LEU A 595 7.06 1.23 -11.09
CA LEU A 595 8.42 1.53 -11.54
C LEU A 595 9.45 0.70 -10.74
N VAL A 596 10.31 -0.04 -11.43
CA VAL A 596 11.37 -0.86 -10.85
C VAL A 596 12.72 -0.35 -11.32
N VAL A 597 13.50 0.32 -10.46
CA VAL A 597 14.80 0.89 -10.78
C VAL A 597 15.91 0.13 -10.07
N GLY A 598 16.57 -0.78 -10.78
CA GLY A 598 17.72 -1.50 -10.23
C GLY A 598 17.39 -2.52 -9.12
N ALA A 599 16.11 -2.85 -8.89
CA ALA A 599 15.66 -3.81 -7.89
C ALA A 599 15.45 -5.21 -8.51
N PRO A 600 16.09 -6.27 -7.97
CA PRO A 600 16.03 -7.61 -8.57
C PRO A 600 14.92 -8.49 -7.99
N GLY A 601 14.43 -9.42 -8.82
CA GLY A 601 13.62 -10.55 -8.35
C GLY A 601 12.21 -10.20 -7.84
N SER A 602 11.65 -9.04 -8.20
CA SER A 602 10.30 -8.66 -7.84
C SER A 602 9.26 -9.46 -8.63
N ILE A 603 8.11 -9.72 -8.00
CA ILE A 603 6.96 -10.41 -8.63
C ILE A 603 5.79 -9.44 -8.67
N ILE A 604 5.42 -9.00 -9.86
CA ILE A 604 4.27 -8.14 -10.13
C ILE A 604 3.15 -9.04 -10.67
N GLY A 605 2.17 -9.32 -9.84
CA GLY A 605 1.01 -10.15 -10.12
C GLY A 605 1.15 -11.60 -9.66
N GLY A 606 0.40 -12.51 -10.28
CA GLY A 606 0.41 -13.93 -9.94
C GLY A 606 -0.61 -14.75 -10.73
N ASN A 607 -0.54 -16.06 -10.59
CA ASN A 607 -1.33 -17.01 -11.38
C ASN A 607 -2.78 -17.23 -10.90
N THR A 608 -3.25 -16.46 -9.92
CA THR A 608 -4.63 -16.54 -9.41
C THR A 608 -5.34 -15.22 -9.66
N ALA A 609 -6.66 -15.25 -9.82
CA ALA A 609 -7.46 -14.04 -9.99
C ALA A 609 -7.30 -13.06 -8.81
N GLY A 610 -7.06 -13.57 -7.60
CA GLY A 610 -6.79 -12.77 -6.42
C GLY A 610 -5.42 -12.06 -6.44
N ALA A 611 -4.40 -12.66 -7.06
CA ALA A 611 -3.06 -12.05 -7.17
C ALA A 611 -2.94 -11.04 -8.32
N ARG A 612 -3.92 -10.97 -9.23
CA ARG A 612 -3.93 -10.10 -10.41
C ARG A 612 -3.98 -8.63 -10.01
N ASN A 613 -3.00 -7.86 -10.43
CA ASN A 613 -3.13 -6.40 -10.39
C ASN A 613 -3.91 -5.90 -11.61
N VAL A 614 -4.61 -4.78 -11.42
CA VAL A 614 -5.14 -3.94 -12.49
C VAL A 614 -4.29 -2.67 -12.50
N ILE A 615 -3.48 -2.49 -13.55
CA ILE A 615 -2.48 -1.43 -13.68
C ILE A 615 -2.82 -0.60 -14.92
N SER A 616 -3.64 0.41 -14.72
CA SER A 616 -4.38 1.09 -15.78
C SER A 616 -4.62 2.54 -15.45
N GLY A 617 -4.82 3.38 -16.48
CA GLY A 617 -5.13 4.79 -16.28
C GLY A 617 -3.96 5.67 -15.83
N ASN A 618 -2.74 5.12 -15.71
CA ASN A 618 -1.56 5.88 -15.26
C ASN A 618 -1.04 6.81 -16.37
N GLY A 619 -0.37 7.90 -16.00
CA GLY A 619 0.05 8.95 -16.92
C GLY A 619 1.16 8.55 -17.89
N ILE A 620 2.00 7.58 -17.53
CA ILE A 620 3.10 7.07 -18.36
C ILE A 620 2.92 5.55 -18.55
N HIS A 621 3.89 4.71 -18.17
CA HIS A 621 3.86 3.28 -18.42
C HIS A 621 2.98 2.56 -17.40
N GLY A 622 2.41 1.41 -17.79
CA GLY A 622 1.79 0.52 -16.81
C GLY A 622 2.84 -0.02 -15.84
N VAL A 623 3.85 -0.71 -16.36
CA VAL A 623 5.00 -1.23 -15.61
C VAL A 623 6.30 -0.82 -16.30
N GLU A 624 7.24 -0.27 -15.55
CA GLU A 624 8.60 0.00 -16.02
C GLU A 624 9.63 -0.82 -15.22
N ILE A 625 10.60 -1.41 -15.92
CA ILE A 625 11.75 -2.09 -15.33
C ILE A 625 13.01 -1.48 -15.95
N ASP A 626 13.73 -0.71 -15.14
CA ASP A 626 14.87 0.09 -15.55
C ASP A 626 16.16 -0.31 -14.83
N ALA A 627 17.27 -0.02 -15.50
CA ALA A 627 18.65 -0.23 -15.11
C ALA A 627 19.09 -1.70 -14.98
N ALA A 628 20.40 -1.93 -15.12
CA ALA A 628 21.00 -3.27 -15.13
C ALA A 628 20.77 -4.08 -13.84
N GLY A 629 20.48 -3.42 -12.71
CA GLY A 629 20.10 -4.08 -11.45
C GLY A 629 18.67 -4.65 -11.43
N GLY A 630 17.80 -4.19 -12.34
CA GLY A 630 16.41 -4.60 -12.50
C GLY A 630 16.28 -5.98 -13.14
N THR A 631 16.96 -6.99 -12.59
CA THR A 631 17.07 -8.32 -13.19
C THR A 631 16.24 -9.38 -12.48
N GLY A 632 15.80 -10.40 -13.23
CA GLY A 632 15.04 -11.52 -12.66
C GLY A 632 13.63 -11.15 -12.19
N ASN A 633 13.12 -9.97 -12.57
CA ASN A 633 11.76 -9.56 -12.24
C ASN A 633 10.75 -10.35 -13.09
N THR A 634 9.58 -10.62 -12.50
CA THR A 634 8.49 -11.34 -13.17
C THR A 634 7.21 -10.52 -13.13
N VAL A 635 6.67 -10.18 -14.31
CA VAL A 635 5.35 -9.55 -14.47
C VAL A 635 4.39 -10.59 -15.02
N GLN A 636 3.42 -11.06 -14.24
CA GLN A 636 2.56 -12.18 -14.65
C GLN A 636 1.12 -12.05 -14.13
N GLY A 637 0.15 -12.50 -14.95
CA GLY A 637 -1.25 -12.57 -14.57
C GLY A 637 -1.96 -11.22 -14.36
N ASN A 638 -1.36 -10.11 -14.80
CA ASN A 638 -1.89 -8.75 -14.62
C ASN A 638 -2.81 -8.31 -15.75
N TYR A 639 -3.68 -7.35 -15.45
CA TYR A 639 -4.41 -6.56 -16.45
C TYR A 639 -3.77 -5.18 -16.53
N ILE A 640 -3.28 -4.82 -17.71
CA ILE A 640 -2.47 -3.62 -17.95
C ILE A 640 -3.06 -2.85 -19.14
N GLY A 641 -3.54 -1.64 -18.87
CA GLY A 641 -4.25 -0.81 -19.85
C GLY A 641 -5.73 -1.20 -20.08
N VAL A 642 -6.25 -2.15 -19.29
CA VAL A 642 -7.66 -2.61 -19.35
C VAL A 642 -8.31 -2.66 -17.97
N SER A 643 -9.63 -2.52 -17.93
CA SER A 643 -10.43 -2.66 -16.71
C SER A 643 -10.28 -4.03 -16.04
N VAL A 644 -10.75 -4.15 -14.79
CA VAL A 644 -10.80 -5.41 -14.04
C VAL A 644 -11.54 -6.55 -14.75
N SER A 645 -12.42 -6.23 -15.71
CA SER A 645 -13.11 -7.22 -16.55
C SER A 645 -12.23 -7.80 -17.66
N GLY A 646 -11.16 -7.09 -18.03
CA GLY A 646 -10.30 -7.42 -19.17
C GLY A 646 -10.92 -7.16 -20.55
N ASN A 647 -12.10 -6.53 -20.62
CA ASN A 647 -12.87 -6.33 -21.86
C ASN A 647 -12.99 -4.87 -22.34
N GLY A 648 -12.57 -3.91 -21.52
CA GLY A 648 -12.62 -2.49 -21.86
C GLY A 648 -11.30 -1.81 -21.52
N ALA A 649 -10.84 -0.92 -22.40
CA ALA A 649 -9.60 -0.18 -22.22
C ALA A 649 -9.73 0.88 -21.10
N ILE A 650 -8.70 0.95 -20.26
CA ILE A 650 -8.42 2.06 -19.35
C ILE A 650 -6.93 2.35 -19.55
N ALA A 651 -6.63 3.08 -20.62
CA ALA A 651 -5.30 3.25 -21.16
C ALA A 651 -4.31 3.82 -20.15
N ASN A 652 -3.11 3.25 -20.06
CA ASN A 652 -1.96 4.00 -19.56
C ASN A 652 -1.49 4.96 -20.68
N GLY A 653 -0.90 6.10 -20.32
CA GLY A 653 -0.50 7.14 -21.29
C GLY A 653 0.67 6.75 -22.20
N GLY A 654 1.55 5.87 -21.73
CA GLY A 654 2.70 5.31 -22.45
C GLY A 654 2.51 3.83 -22.80
N ASP A 655 3.58 3.04 -22.65
CA ASP A 655 3.53 1.60 -22.93
C ASP A 655 2.82 0.82 -21.82
N GLY A 656 2.35 -0.38 -22.15
CA GLY A 656 1.88 -1.31 -21.13
C GLY A 656 3.03 -1.75 -20.22
N ILE A 657 4.12 -2.23 -20.81
CA ILE A 657 5.34 -2.62 -20.10
C ILE A 657 6.55 -2.07 -20.84
N TYR A 658 7.42 -1.35 -20.14
CA TYR A 658 8.67 -0.80 -20.66
C TYR A 658 9.87 -1.38 -19.91
N ILE A 659 10.83 -1.96 -20.63
CA ILE A 659 12.06 -2.53 -20.07
C ILE A 659 13.24 -1.76 -20.65
N SER A 660 13.98 -1.04 -19.80
CA SER A 660 15.10 -0.18 -20.21
C SER A 660 16.40 -0.65 -19.56
N ASP A 661 17.34 -1.11 -20.38
CA ASP A 661 18.67 -1.58 -19.94
C ASP A 661 18.65 -2.61 -18.79
N ALA A 662 17.55 -3.36 -18.66
CA ALA A 662 17.31 -4.33 -17.59
C ALA A 662 17.26 -5.77 -18.12
N PRO A 663 18.21 -6.66 -17.71
CA PRO A 663 18.32 -8.00 -18.26
C PRO A 663 17.52 -9.09 -17.51
N ALA A 664 17.25 -10.20 -18.20
CA ALA A 664 16.76 -11.45 -17.63
C ALA A 664 15.41 -11.35 -16.88
N ASN A 665 14.48 -10.52 -17.38
CA ASN A 665 13.13 -10.39 -16.85
C ASN A 665 12.14 -11.29 -17.59
N THR A 666 11.06 -11.68 -16.92
CA THR A 666 9.99 -12.52 -17.50
C THR A 666 8.66 -11.78 -17.51
N ILE A 667 8.05 -11.64 -18.68
CA ILE A 667 6.71 -11.11 -18.88
C ILE A 667 5.78 -12.28 -19.26
N GLY A 668 4.90 -12.65 -18.34
CA GLY A 668 3.94 -13.75 -18.44
C GLY A 668 4.49 -15.07 -17.90
N GLY A 669 3.98 -16.20 -18.39
CA GLY A 669 4.39 -17.52 -17.90
C GLY A 669 3.73 -18.70 -18.62
N GLY A 670 4.30 -19.90 -18.46
CA GLY A 670 3.93 -21.11 -19.20
C GLY A 670 2.80 -21.96 -18.61
N GLY A 671 1.79 -21.35 -17.97
CA GLY A 671 0.69 -22.09 -17.33
C GLY A 671 -0.60 -21.30 -17.23
N THR A 672 -1.65 -21.91 -16.67
CA THR A 672 -2.95 -21.25 -16.47
C THR A 672 -2.84 -20.08 -15.49
N GLY A 673 -3.41 -18.93 -15.86
CA GLY A 673 -3.48 -17.73 -15.01
C GLY A 673 -2.23 -16.85 -15.01
N PHE A 674 -1.14 -17.26 -15.65
CA PHE A 674 0.09 -16.48 -15.75
C PHE A 674 0.06 -15.40 -16.84
N ALA A 675 -0.89 -15.47 -17.76
CA ALA A 675 -1.02 -14.54 -18.87
C ALA A 675 -1.31 -13.11 -18.39
N ASN A 676 -0.48 -12.16 -18.80
CA ASN A 676 -0.88 -10.75 -18.72
C ASN A 676 -1.83 -10.42 -19.89
N VAL A 677 -2.72 -9.46 -19.67
CA VAL A 677 -3.48 -8.78 -20.73
C VAL A 677 -2.91 -7.37 -20.82
N ILE A 678 -2.26 -7.06 -21.94
CA ILE A 678 -1.48 -5.83 -22.16
C ILE A 678 -2.03 -5.13 -23.40
N SER A 679 -3.02 -4.27 -23.18
CA SER A 679 -3.91 -3.82 -24.24
C SER A 679 -4.42 -2.41 -23.97
N GLY A 680 -4.76 -1.66 -25.02
CA GLY A 680 -5.33 -0.32 -24.92
C GLY A 680 -4.36 0.75 -24.41
N ASN A 681 -3.04 0.50 -24.37
CA ASN A 681 -2.06 1.47 -23.91
C ASN A 681 -1.77 2.53 -24.99
N GLY A 682 -1.36 3.73 -24.55
CA GLY A 682 -1.14 4.90 -25.41
C GLY A 682 0.07 4.81 -26.34
N SER A 683 0.92 3.78 -26.18
CA SER A 683 2.08 3.50 -27.03
C SER A 683 2.20 2.00 -27.34
N MET A 684 3.30 1.33 -26.94
CA MET A 684 3.56 -0.08 -27.19
C MET A 684 2.82 -0.97 -26.18
N GLY A 685 2.57 -2.23 -26.53
CA GLY A 685 2.22 -3.23 -25.53
C GLY A 685 3.41 -3.51 -24.61
N VAL A 686 4.50 -3.99 -25.18
CA VAL A 686 5.76 -4.26 -24.49
C VAL A 686 6.92 -3.64 -25.27
N GLU A 687 7.73 -2.78 -24.66
CA GLU A 687 9.00 -2.30 -25.21
C GLU A 687 10.20 -2.85 -24.43
N ILE A 688 11.25 -3.25 -25.16
CA ILE A 688 12.54 -3.71 -24.64
C ILE A 688 13.63 -2.85 -25.28
N LEU A 689 14.13 -1.88 -24.53
CA LEU A 689 15.09 -0.87 -24.98
C LEU A 689 16.47 -1.08 -24.35
N GLY A 690 17.50 -0.91 -25.18
CA GLY A 690 18.88 -0.71 -24.72
C GLY A 690 19.71 -1.99 -24.74
N VAL A 691 21.02 -1.79 -24.90
CA VAL A 691 21.97 -2.89 -25.14
C VAL A 691 22.14 -3.80 -23.92
N ALA A 692 21.81 -3.33 -22.72
CA ALA A 692 21.84 -4.15 -21.50
C ALA A 692 20.55 -4.94 -21.29
N ALA A 693 19.43 -4.61 -21.97
CA ALA A 693 18.15 -5.31 -21.86
C ALA A 693 18.15 -6.65 -22.59
N SER A 694 18.97 -7.58 -22.12
CA SER A 694 19.19 -8.89 -22.75
C SER A 694 18.62 -10.06 -21.96
N GLY A 695 18.30 -11.16 -22.65
CA GLY A 695 17.77 -12.36 -22.00
C GLY A 695 16.36 -12.21 -21.43
N ASN A 696 15.63 -11.16 -21.81
CA ASN A 696 14.24 -10.99 -21.40
C ASN A 696 13.33 -11.96 -22.17
N VAL A 697 12.28 -12.44 -21.49
CA VAL A 697 11.35 -13.44 -22.03
C VAL A 697 9.92 -12.93 -21.94
N VAL A 698 9.25 -12.75 -23.08
CA VAL A 698 7.83 -12.41 -23.17
C VAL A 698 7.07 -13.65 -23.63
N ARG A 699 6.29 -14.29 -22.77
CA ARG A 699 5.61 -15.56 -23.07
C ARG A 699 4.23 -15.69 -22.46
N GLY A 700 3.31 -16.34 -23.17
CA GLY A 700 1.98 -16.66 -22.66
C GLY A 700 1.06 -15.45 -22.44
N ASN A 701 1.28 -14.32 -23.12
CA ASN A 701 0.51 -13.08 -22.92
C ASN A 701 -0.57 -12.87 -23.98
N TYR A 702 -1.56 -12.03 -23.65
CA TYR A 702 -2.50 -11.42 -24.59
C TYR A 702 -2.12 -9.95 -24.77
N ILE A 703 -1.71 -9.56 -25.98
CA ILE A 703 -1.18 -8.23 -26.28
C ILE A 703 -2.02 -7.59 -27.40
N GLY A 704 -2.71 -6.50 -27.07
CA GLY A 704 -3.64 -5.79 -27.96
C GLY A 704 -5.03 -6.44 -28.11
N THR A 705 -5.38 -7.37 -27.22
CA THR A 705 -6.68 -8.06 -27.23
C THR A 705 -7.35 -8.05 -25.86
N ASN A 706 -8.63 -8.39 -25.80
CA ASN A 706 -9.30 -8.63 -24.52
C ASN A 706 -8.77 -9.88 -23.79
N ALA A 707 -9.16 -10.09 -22.53
CA ALA A 707 -8.69 -11.21 -21.73
C ALA A 707 -9.03 -12.61 -22.28
N ALA A 708 -9.98 -12.70 -23.22
CA ALA A 708 -10.31 -13.93 -23.94
C ALA A 708 -9.52 -14.11 -25.26
N GLY A 709 -8.76 -13.10 -25.68
CA GLY A 709 -8.06 -13.04 -26.97
C GLY A 709 -9.02 -13.14 -28.16
N SER A 710 -10.21 -12.55 -28.03
CA SER A 710 -11.32 -12.68 -29.00
C SER A 710 -11.78 -11.34 -29.59
N ALA A 711 -11.41 -10.23 -28.95
CA ALA A 711 -11.75 -8.89 -29.39
C ALA A 711 -10.51 -7.99 -29.38
N ASP A 712 -10.51 -7.02 -30.29
CA ASP A 712 -9.45 -6.05 -30.47
C ASP A 712 -9.53 -4.98 -29.36
N LEU A 713 -8.41 -4.81 -28.66
CA LEU A 713 -8.14 -3.73 -27.71
C LEU A 713 -6.70 -3.27 -27.96
N GLY A 714 -6.34 -3.04 -29.21
CA GLY A 714 -5.00 -2.72 -29.65
C GLY A 714 -4.30 -1.66 -28.82
N ASN A 715 -2.99 -1.81 -28.65
CA ASN A 715 -2.15 -0.70 -28.21
C ASN A 715 -2.00 0.29 -29.39
N ALA A 716 -1.78 1.58 -29.09
CA ALA A 716 -1.77 2.63 -30.11
C ALA A 716 -0.65 2.47 -31.15
N GLN A 717 0.45 1.79 -30.79
CA GLN A 717 1.58 1.47 -31.67
C GLN A 717 1.80 -0.04 -31.74
N HIS A 718 3.01 -0.56 -31.50
CA HIS A 718 3.32 -1.97 -31.73
C HIS A 718 2.92 -2.86 -30.54
N GLY A 719 2.70 -4.15 -30.80
CA GLY A 719 2.44 -5.13 -29.75
C GLY A 719 3.70 -5.36 -28.90
N VAL A 720 4.79 -5.77 -29.53
CA VAL A 720 6.11 -5.90 -28.91
C VAL A 720 7.15 -5.13 -29.72
N PHE A 721 7.92 -4.26 -29.08
CA PHE A 721 9.00 -3.51 -29.70
C PHE A 721 10.34 -3.82 -29.03
N ILE A 722 11.32 -4.27 -29.81
CA ILE A 722 12.70 -4.54 -29.36
C ILE A 722 13.60 -3.52 -30.02
N ASN A 723 14.20 -2.64 -29.22
CA ASN A 723 14.92 -1.48 -29.69
C ASN A 723 16.37 -1.50 -29.19
N GLY A 724 17.29 -1.91 -30.06
CA GLY A 724 18.72 -2.03 -29.74
C GLY A 724 19.08 -3.11 -28.72
N ALA A 725 18.11 -3.95 -28.32
CA ALA A 725 18.25 -4.92 -27.24
C ALA A 725 18.52 -6.36 -27.76
N PRO A 726 19.61 -7.02 -27.34
CA PRO A 726 19.99 -8.33 -27.88
C PRO A 726 19.45 -9.52 -27.07
N SER A 727 19.37 -10.70 -27.70
CA SER A 727 19.18 -12.00 -27.05
C SER A 727 17.89 -12.13 -26.23
N ASN A 728 16.79 -11.52 -26.67
CA ASN A 728 15.48 -11.63 -26.04
C ASN A 728 14.60 -12.70 -26.73
N THR A 729 13.65 -13.27 -25.99
CA THR A 729 12.73 -14.32 -26.51
C THR A 729 11.28 -13.88 -26.40
N ILE A 730 10.57 -13.87 -27.53
CA ILE A 730 9.14 -13.64 -27.63
C ILE A 730 8.47 -14.97 -27.97
N GLY A 731 7.81 -15.57 -26.98
CA GLY A 731 7.06 -16.82 -27.08
C GLY A 731 7.82 -18.05 -26.59
N GLY A 732 7.54 -19.21 -27.18
CA GLY A 732 8.14 -20.49 -26.84
C GLY A 732 7.49 -21.66 -27.57
N THR A 733 8.15 -22.82 -27.58
CA THR A 733 7.70 -23.99 -28.36
C THR A 733 6.49 -24.72 -27.76
N SER A 734 6.16 -24.48 -26.49
CA SER A 734 4.97 -25.04 -25.84
C SER A 734 3.74 -24.16 -26.06
N PRO A 735 2.52 -24.72 -26.19
CA PRO A 735 1.29 -23.91 -26.30
C PRO A 735 1.09 -22.91 -25.16
N ALA A 736 1.58 -23.20 -23.96
CA ALA A 736 1.44 -22.30 -22.82
C ALA A 736 2.41 -21.11 -22.83
N ALA A 737 3.49 -21.17 -23.63
CA ALA A 737 4.42 -20.06 -23.81
C ALA A 737 4.01 -19.10 -24.95
N ARG A 738 2.99 -19.46 -25.72
CA ARG A 738 2.50 -18.70 -26.87
C ARG A 738 1.91 -17.36 -26.47
N ASN A 739 2.40 -16.27 -27.05
CA ASN A 739 1.70 -14.99 -26.99
C ASN A 739 0.63 -14.91 -28.10
N VAL A 740 -0.43 -14.16 -27.82
CA VAL A 740 -1.40 -13.67 -28.81
C VAL A 740 -1.13 -12.18 -28.99
N ILE A 741 -0.67 -11.78 -30.17
CA ILE A 741 -0.21 -10.42 -30.47
C ILE A 741 -1.00 -9.88 -31.67
N SER A 742 -2.03 -9.10 -31.37
CA SER A 742 -3.12 -8.79 -32.31
C SER A 742 -3.75 -7.44 -32.04
N GLY A 743 -4.38 -6.84 -33.05
CA GLY A 743 -5.05 -5.54 -32.93
C GLY A 743 -4.10 -4.33 -32.81
N ASN A 744 -2.79 -4.53 -32.82
CA ASN A 744 -1.82 -3.44 -32.68
C ASN A 744 -1.48 -2.81 -34.05
N GLY A 745 -0.60 -1.82 -34.07
CA GLY A 745 0.07 -1.31 -35.26
C GLY A 745 0.87 -2.41 -35.97
N THR A 746 2.06 -2.76 -35.47
CA THR A 746 2.82 -3.95 -35.90
C THR A 746 2.74 -4.99 -34.79
N GLY A 747 2.70 -6.28 -35.12
CA GLY A 747 2.71 -7.32 -34.09
C GLY A 747 4.00 -7.28 -33.27
N VAL A 748 5.12 -7.62 -33.91
CA VAL A 748 6.47 -7.54 -33.31
C VAL A 748 7.38 -6.68 -34.19
N PHE A 749 8.03 -5.67 -33.62
CA PHE A 749 9.02 -4.85 -34.33
C PHE A 749 10.39 -4.95 -33.65
N ILE A 750 11.43 -5.23 -34.42
CA ILE A 750 12.83 -5.27 -33.98
C ILE A 750 13.59 -4.18 -34.73
N GLN A 751 14.24 -3.27 -34.02
CA GLN A 751 14.93 -2.13 -34.62
C GLN A 751 16.30 -1.88 -33.99
N ASN A 752 17.18 -1.29 -34.81
CA ASN A 752 18.54 -0.83 -34.49
C ASN A 752 19.59 -1.95 -34.42
N GLY A 753 20.82 -1.65 -34.85
CA GLY A 753 21.88 -2.64 -35.04
C GLY A 753 22.34 -3.38 -33.77
N GLY A 754 21.99 -2.90 -32.58
CA GLY A 754 22.20 -3.62 -31.31
C GLY A 754 21.21 -4.77 -31.08
N ALA A 755 20.03 -4.73 -31.72
CA ALA A 755 19.00 -5.75 -31.57
C ALA A 755 19.35 -7.01 -32.38
N SER A 756 20.12 -7.89 -31.76
CA SER A 756 20.65 -9.10 -32.38
C SER A 756 20.43 -10.34 -31.53
N GLY A 757 20.33 -11.50 -32.17
CA GLY A 757 20.12 -12.77 -31.46
C GLY A 757 18.75 -12.90 -30.82
N ASN A 758 17.76 -12.08 -31.20
CA ASN A 758 16.41 -12.19 -30.64
C ASN A 758 15.64 -13.34 -31.30
N THR A 759 14.79 -14.03 -30.54
CA THR A 759 13.99 -15.18 -31.01
C THR A 759 12.51 -14.90 -30.85
N ILE A 760 11.74 -15.01 -31.93
CA ILE A 760 10.28 -14.90 -31.95
C ILE A 760 9.74 -16.27 -32.34
N GLN A 761 9.14 -17.02 -31.42
CA GLN A 761 8.76 -18.41 -31.70
C GLN A 761 7.42 -18.83 -31.08
N GLY A 762 6.67 -19.66 -31.80
CA GLY A 762 5.43 -20.29 -31.33
C GLY A 762 4.26 -19.33 -31.05
N ASN A 763 4.34 -18.07 -31.50
CA ASN A 763 3.33 -17.03 -31.25
C ASN A 763 2.15 -17.12 -32.22
N TYR A 764 1.02 -16.54 -31.81
CA TYR A 764 -0.11 -16.18 -32.67
C TYR A 764 -0.08 -14.67 -32.91
N ILE A 765 0.06 -14.27 -34.16
CA ILE A 765 0.24 -12.87 -34.57
C ILE A 765 -0.83 -12.53 -35.61
N GLY A 766 -1.69 -11.57 -35.28
CA GLY A 766 -2.83 -11.14 -36.13
C GLY A 766 -4.05 -12.07 -36.08
N THR A 767 -4.10 -13.02 -35.13
CA THR A 767 -5.22 -13.96 -34.96
C THR A 767 -5.81 -13.90 -33.55
N THR A 768 -7.03 -14.41 -33.38
CA THR A 768 -7.58 -14.69 -32.05
C THR A 768 -6.75 -15.74 -31.30
N ALA A 769 -7.01 -15.92 -30.01
CA ALA A 769 -6.38 -16.97 -29.18
C ALA A 769 -6.56 -18.40 -29.72
N ALA A 770 -7.58 -18.63 -30.56
CA ALA A 770 -7.81 -19.90 -31.25
C ALA A 770 -6.91 -20.10 -32.48
N GLY A 771 -6.20 -19.06 -32.93
CA GLY A 771 -5.28 -19.10 -34.07
C GLY A 771 -5.94 -19.16 -35.44
N ASN A 772 -7.27 -18.99 -35.54
CA ASN A 772 -8.03 -19.29 -36.76
C ASN A 772 -9.02 -18.21 -37.20
N ALA A 773 -9.14 -17.11 -36.46
CA ALA A 773 -10.01 -15.99 -36.80
C ALA A 773 -9.22 -14.68 -36.79
N ALA A 774 -9.61 -13.75 -37.67
CA ALA A 774 -8.91 -12.50 -37.89
C ALA A 774 -8.97 -11.58 -36.66
N LEU A 775 -7.79 -11.11 -36.25
CA LEU A 775 -7.62 -10.04 -35.28
C LEU A 775 -6.31 -9.30 -35.64
N GLY A 776 -6.22 -8.91 -36.90
CA GLY A 776 -5.01 -8.45 -37.56
C GLY A 776 -4.34 -7.28 -36.86
N ASN A 777 -3.01 -7.20 -36.97
CA ASN A 777 -2.33 -5.93 -36.73
C ASN A 777 -2.50 -5.03 -37.97
N THR A 778 -2.42 -3.71 -37.78
CA THR A 778 -2.68 -2.70 -38.83
C THR A 778 -1.62 -2.72 -39.94
N PHE A 779 -0.38 -3.05 -39.60
CA PHE A 779 0.78 -3.14 -40.49
C PHE A 779 1.30 -4.58 -40.52
N ASP A 780 2.61 -4.79 -40.45
CA ASP A 780 3.22 -6.11 -40.57
C ASP A 780 2.96 -6.99 -39.32
N GLY A 781 2.97 -8.30 -39.52
CA GLY A 781 2.99 -9.26 -38.41
C GLY A 781 4.28 -9.14 -37.61
N VAL A 782 5.42 -9.30 -38.30
CA VAL A 782 6.76 -9.09 -37.74
C VAL A 782 7.55 -8.15 -38.66
N ARG A 783 8.23 -7.16 -38.08
CA ARG A 783 9.14 -6.27 -38.80
C ARG A 783 10.53 -6.32 -38.17
N ILE A 784 11.58 -6.36 -38.99
CA ILE A 784 12.98 -6.29 -38.58
C ILE A 784 13.64 -5.14 -39.34
N GLY A 785 14.34 -4.26 -38.64
CA GLY A 785 14.97 -3.13 -39.28
C GLY A 785 16.03 -2.36 -38.52
N GLY A 786 16.46 -1.23 -39.10
CA GLY A 786 17.56 -0.42 -38.57
C GLY A 786 18.87 -1.19 -38.44
N ASN A 787 19.17 -2.11 -39.37
CA ASN A 787 20.30 -3.04 -39.36
C ASN A 787 20.29 -4.09 -38.24
N ALA A 788 19.14 -4.35 -37.60
CA ALA A 788 18.99 -5.48 -36.68
C ALA A 788 19.32 -6.81 -37.39
N SER A 789 20.16 -7.64 -36.78
CA SER A 789 20.81 -8.77 -37.45
C SER A 789 20.86 -10.01 -36.57
N ASN A 790 20.98 -11.19 -37.16
CA ASN A 790 21.05 -12.48 -36.44
C ASN A 790 19.81 -12.78 -35.58
N ASN A 791 18.62 -12.36 -35.99
CA ASN A 791 17.37 -12.65 -35.29
C ASN A 791 16.67 -13.87 -35.90
N VAL A 792 15.89 -14.61 -35.10
CA VAL A 792 15.17 -15.81 -35.54
C VAL A 792 13.67 -15.61 -35.39
N VAL A 793 12.94 -15.64 -36.49
CA VAL A 793 11.48 -15.72 -36.52
C VAL A 793 11.09 -17.17 -36.82
N GLY A 794 10.62 -17.87 -35.80
CA GLY A 794 10.21 -19.27 -35.85
C GLY A 794 11.29 -20.20 -35.30
N GLY A 795 11.55 -21.31 -35.98
CA GLY A 795 12.62 -22.25 -35.62
C GLY A 795 12.40 -23.66 -36.18
N SER A 796 13.42 -24.50 -36.11
CA SER A 796 13.37 -25.90 -36.58
C SER A 796 12.77 -26.87 -35.55
N ALA A 797 12.71 -26.47 -34.27
CA ALA A 797 12.08 -27.29 -33.23
C ALA A 797 10.56 -27.35 -33.41
N ALA A 798 9.95 -28.50 -33.09
CA ALA A 798 8.50 -28.65 -33.11
C ALA A 798 7.83 -27.59 -32.21
N GLY A 799 6.85 -26.88 -32.75
CA GLY A 799 6.14 -25.79 -32.06
C GLY A 799 6.85 -24.43 -32.08
N ALA A 800 8.05 -24.31 -32.67
CA ALA A 800 8.75 -23.02 -32.79
C ALA A 800 8.16 -22.11 -33.88
N GLY A 801 7.52 -22.67 -34.92
CA GLY A 801 6.87 -21.88 -35.96
C GLY A 801 5.77 -20.97 -35.42
N ASN A 802 5.81 -19.68 -35.79
CA ASN A 802 4.73 -18.74 -35.47
C ASN A 802 3.54 -18.94 -36.42
N THR A 803 2.34 -18.61 -35.97
CA THR A 803 1.18 -18.42 -36.86
C THR A 803 1.00 -16.92 -37.07
N ILE A 804 1.24 -16.45 -38.29
CA ILE A 804 1.23 -15.04 -38.68
C ILE A 804 0.19 -14.88 -39.78
N ALA A 805 -0.94 -14.27 -39.44
CA ALA A 805 -2.05 -14.15 -40.38
C ALA A 805 -2.89 -12.91 -40.17
N PHE A 806 -3.62 -12.51 -41.21
CA PHE A 806 -4.58 -11.40 -41.21
C PHE A 806 -3.98 -10.03 -40.92
N ASN A 807 -2.68 -9.84 -41.06
CA ASN A 807 -2.05 -8.53 -40.84
C ASN A 807 -2.29 -7.61 -42.05
N GLY A 808 -2.38 -6.31 -41.79
CA GLY A 808 -2.71 -5.29 -42.78
C GLY A 808 -1.60 -5.01 -43.81
N ALA A 809 -0.39 -5.53 -43.60
CA ALA A 809 0.72 -5.48 -44.54
C ALA A 809 1.39 -6.86 -44.70
N ASN A 810 2.72 -6.97 -44.60
CA ASN A 810 3.44 -8.22 -44.80
C ASN A 810 3.29 -9.17 -43.59
N GLY A 811 3.46 -10.47 -43.82
CA GLY A 811 3.63 -11.43 -42.72
C GLY A 811 4.89 -11.12 -41.92
N VAL A 812 6.04 -11.12 -42.61
CA VAL A 812 7.35 -10.73 -42.09
C VAL A 812 8.02 -9.75 -43.05
N LEU A 813 8.42 -8.58 -42.57
CA LEU A 813 9.22 -7.61 -43.32
C LEU A 813 10.63 -7.52 -42.72
N VAL A 814 11.67 -7.65 -43.54
CA VAL A 814 13.05 -7.28 -43.18
C VAL A 814 13.44 -6.05 -44.00
N ASP A 815 13.48 -4.89 -43.38
CA ASP A 815 13.82 -3.64 -44.08
C ASP A 815 15.35 -3.45 -44.24
N SER A 816 16.13 -4.03 -43.34
CA SER A 816 17.60 -3.95 -43.32
C SER A 816 18.20 -4.95 -42.32
N GLY A 817 19.52 -5.14 -42.36
CA GLY A 817 20.24 -6.10 -41.53
C GLY A 817 20.37 -7.48 -42.16
N THR A 818 21.21 -8.34 -41.58
CA THR A 818 21.58 -9.65 -42.17
C THR A 818 21.53 -10.77 -41.13
N GLY A 819 21.55 -12.01 -41.59
CA GLY A 819 21.48 -13.20 -40.75
C GLY A 819 20.13 -13.38 -40.05
N ASN A 820 19.06 -12.75 -40.54
CA ASN A 820 17.74 -12.88 -39.94
C ASN A 820 17.03 -14.10 -40.53
N SER A 821 16.77 -15.13 -39.71
CA SER A 821 16.21 -16.41 -40.16
C SER A 821 14.70 -16.46 -39.99
N MET A 822 13.99 -16.91 -41.03
CA MET A 822 12.54 -17.11 -41.00
C MET A 822 12.21 -18.60 -41.20
N LEU A 823 12.07 -19.35 -40.11
CA LEU A 823 12.02 -20.81 -40.15
C LEU A 823 10.68 -21.38 -39.70
N SER A 824 10.11 -22.27 -40.51
CA SER A 824 8.94 -23.11 -40.19
C SER A 824 7.68 -22.34 -39.75
N ASN A 825 7.57 -21.05 -40.09
CA ASN A 825 6.40 -20.25 -39.75
C ASN A 825 5.19 -20.65 -40.62
N SER A 826 4.01 -20.57 -40.05
CA SER A 826 2.73 -20.58 -40.76
C SER A 826 2.34 -19.14 -41.08
N ILE A 827 2.64 -18.68 -42.29
CA ILE A 827 2.34 -17.33 -42.77
C ILE A 827 1.23 -17.45 -43.82
N THR A 828 0.08 -16.80 -43.60
CA THR A 828 -1.07 -16.89 -44.51
C THR A 828 -2.05 -15.74 -44.31
N LEU A 829 -2.80 -15.36 -45.34
CA LEU A 829 -3.88 -14.37 -45.28
C LEU A 829 -3.42 -12.98 -44.80
N ASN A 830 -2.17 -12.59 -45.06
CA ASN A 830 -1.73 -11.20 -44.90
C ASN A 830 -2.09 -10.39 -46.16
N THR A 831 -2.06 -9.06 -46.07
CA THR A 831 -2.57 -8.21 -47.17
C THR A 831 -1.52 -7.97 -48.25
N SER A 832 -0.23 -8.10 -47.90
CA SER A 832 0.93 -8.01 -48.80
C SER A 832 1.66 -9.36 -48.89
N LEU A 833 3.00 -9.38 -49.01
CA LEU A 833 3.78 -10.62 -49.12
C LEU A 833 3.86 -11.36 -47.78
N GLY A 834 4.10 -12.67 -47.85
CA GLY A 834 4.38 -13.48 -46.67
C GLY A 834 5.71 -13.10 -46.01
N ILE A 835 6.75 -12.96 -46.83
CA ILE A 835 8.08 -12.47 -46.43
C ILE A 835 8.51 -11.44 -47.49
N ASP A 836 8.96 -10.27 -47.06
CA ASP A 836 9.43 -9.15 -47.90
C ASP A 836 10.85 -8.74 -47.46
N LEU A 837 11.77 -8.60 -48.42
CA LEU A 837 13.15 -8.14 -48.18
C LEU A 837 13.39 -6.76 -48.82
N GLY A 838 13.48 -5.71 -48.00
CA GLY A 838 13.85 -4.36 -48.47
C GLY A 838 12.69 -3.48 -48.92
N PHE A 839 11.42 -3.91 -48.73
CA PHE A 839 10.21 -3.16 -49.08
C PHE A 839 10.11 -2.83 -50.58
N ASP A 840 10.67 -3.69 -51.43
CA ASP A 840 10.69 -3.54 -52.88
C ASP A 840 9.64 -4.41 -53.59
N GLY A 841 8.87 -5.19 -52.82
CA GLY A 841 7.98 -6.22 -53.34
C GLY A 841 8.75 -7.51 -53.49
N VAL A 842 8.47 -8.29 -54.54
CA VAL A 842 9.22 -9.54 -54.78
C VAL A 842 10.63 -9.20 -55.26
N THR A 843 11.64 -9.53 -54.46
CA THR A 843 13.05 -9.38 -54.80
C THR A 843 13.42 -10.29 -55.99
N ALA A 844 14.17 -9.79 -56.97
CA ALA A 844 14.50 -10.58 -58.16
C ALA A 844 15.70 -11.50 -57.91
N ASN A 845 15.63 -12.76 -58.34
CA ASN A 845 16.79 -13.64 -58.30
C ASN A 845 17.90 -13.16 -59.25
N ASP A 846 19.14 -13.05 -58.76
CA ASP A 846 20.32 -12.63 -59.52
C ASP A 846 21.37 -13.76 -59.70
N GLY A 847 22.50 -13.44 -60.32
CA GLY A 847 23.56 -14.41 -60.58
C GLY A 847 24.57 -14.49 -59.43
N GLY A 848 24.49 -15.54 -58.62
CA GLY A 848 25.44 -15.86 -57.56
C GLY A 848 25.17 -15.15 -56.23
N ASP A 849 23.99 -14.54 -56.05
CA ASP A 849 23.61 -13.73 -54.87
C ASP A 849 24.59 -12.55 -54.66
N GLY A 850 24.74 -11.73 -55.70
CA GLY A 850 25.69 -10.62 -55.71
C GLY A 850 25.20 -9.38 -54.96
N ASP A 851 23.92 -9.36 -54.59
CA ASP A 851 23.26 -8.21 -54.01
C ASP A 851 23.58 -8.00 -52.53
N SER A 852 23.30 -6.79 -52.04
CA SER A 852 23.52 -6.38 -50.65
C SER A 852 22.27 -5.70 -50.13
N GLY A 853 21.92 -5.94 -48.86
CA GLY A 853 20.71 -5.38 -48.28
C GLY A 853 20.15 -6.26 -47.17
N ALA A 854 18.84 -6.15 -46.95
CA ALA A 854 18.09 -7.00 -46.04
C ALA A 854 18.34 -8.48 -46.37
N ASN A 855 18.90 -9.25 -45.43
CA ASN A 855 19.29 -10.64 -45.63
C ASN A 855 20.11 -10.90 -46.90
N MET A 856 20.97 -9.95 -47.30
CA MET A 856 21.73 -10.03 -48.55
C MET A 856 20.86 -10.21 -49.81
N LEU A 857 19.56 -9.87 -49.73
CA LEU A 857 18.57 -10.09 -50.78
C LEU A 857 18.54 -11.55 -51.28
N GLN A 858 18.81 -12.49 -50.37
CA GLN A 858 18.95 -13.93 -50.64
C GLN A 858 17.96 -14.46 -51.69
N ASN A 859 18.52 -14.99 -52.78
CA ASN A 859 17.73 -15.62 -53.83
C ASN A 859 16.86 -16.76 -53.30
N TYR A 860 15.58 -16.81 -53.72
CA TYR A 860 14.65 -17.89 -53.38
C TYR A 860 14.77 -19.10 -54.34
N PRO A 861 14.35 -20.31 -53.92
CA PRO A 861 14.35 -21.49 -54.79
C PRO A 861 13.36 -21.36 -55.95
N ILE A 862 13.75 -21.78 -57.15
CA ILE A 862 12.81 -21.90 -58.28
C ILE A 862 12.21 -23.32 -58.28
N VAL A 863 10.94 -23.44 -57.92
CA VAL A 863 10.21 -24.72 -57.88
C VAL A 863 9.72 -25.09 -59.28
N SER A 864 10.36 -26.08 -59.90
CA SER A 864 10.05 -26.52 -61.27
C SER A 864 8.84 -27.47 -61.31
N SER A 865 8.77 -28.42 -60.36
CA SER A 865 7.63 -29.32 -60.21
C SER A 865 7.42 -29.76 -58.75
N SER A 866 6.17 -30.05 -58.42
CA SER A 866 5.77 -30.64 -57.13
C SER A 866 4.80 -31.77 -57.43
N ASN A 867 5.26 -33.01 -57.34
CA ASN A 867 4.47 -34.20 -57.65
C ASN A 867 4.36 -35.08 -56.40
N SER A 868 3.16 -35.14 -55.84
CA SER A 868 2.82 -35.99 -54.73
C SER A 868 2.54 -37.42 -55.19
N THR A 869 2.95 -38.36 -54.35
CA THR A 869 2.68 -39.80 -54.44
C THR A 869 2.20 -40.29 -53.07
N ALA A 870 1.78 -41.55 -52.98
CA ALA A 870 1.41 -42.15 -51.69
C ALA A 870 2.58 -42.19 -50.68
N SER A 871 3.83 -42.03 -51.14
CA SER A 871 5.03 -42.02 -50.30
C SER A 871 5.53 -40.63 -49.91
N GLY A 872 4.82 -39.55 -50.31
CA GLY A 872 5.22 -38.17 -50.03
C GLY A 872 5.23 -37.27 -51.27
N THR A 873 5.66 -36.03 -51.08
CA THR A 873 5.74 -34.98 -52.11
C THR A 873 7.13 -34.88 -52.69
N THR A 874 7.30 -35.23 -53.96
CA THR A 874 8.56 -35.03 -54.68
C THR A 874 8.62 -33.63 -55.25
N MET A 875 9.57 -32.82 -54.77
CA MET A 875 9.84 -31.50 -55.33
C MET A 875 11.11 -31.52 -56.17
N THR A 876 11.02 -30.94 -57.36
CA THR A 876 12.21 -30.60 -58.17
C THR A 876 12.33 -29.09 -58.35
N GLY A 877 13.57 -28.60 -58.26
CA GLY A 877 13.85 -27.19 -58.44
C GLY A 877 15.33 -26.88 -58.51
N THR A 878 15.63 -25.59 -58.62
CA THR A 878 16.99 -25.05 -58.68
C THR A 878 17.15 -23.89 -57.73
N LEU A 879 18.38 -23.67 -57.27
CA LEU A 879 18.80 -22.46 -56.57
C LEU A 879 20.06 -21.94 -57.25
N ASN A 880 20.13 -20.63 -57.52
CA ASN A 880 21.36 -19.94 -57.87
C ASN A 880 21.64 -18.92 -56.77
N SER A 881 22.72 -19.10 -56.01
CA SER A 881 23.07 -18.26 -54.87
C SER A 881 24.59 -18.39 -54.59
N LEU A 882 25.07 -18.02 -53.41
CA LEU A 882 26.49 -18.03 -53.06
C LEU A 882 27.13 -19.40 -53.35
N ALA A 883 28.25 -19.42 -54.07
CA ALA A 883 28.93 -20.64 -54.50
C ALA A 883 29.48 -21.49 -53.35
N ASN A 884 29.51 -22.81 -53.53
CA ASN A 884 30.02 -23.80 -52.56
C ASN A 884 29.40 -23.68 -51.14
N THR A 885 28.13 -23.27 -51.07
CA THR A 885 27.44 -22.97 -49.80
C THR A 885 26.26 -23.94 -49.61
N VAL A 886 26.03 -24.35 -48.36
CA VAL A 886 24.88 -25.19 -48.00
C VAL A 886 23.69 -24.30 -47.68
N PHE A 887 22.57 -24.51 -48.34
CA PHE A 887 21.31 -23.82 -48.07
C PHE A 887 20.28 -24.80 -47.55
N THR A 888 19.56 -24.41 -46.50
CA THR A 888 18.37 -25.13 -46.04
C THR A 888 17.18 -24.65 -46.86
N ILE A 889 16.55 -25.55 -47.61
CA ILE A 889 15.30 -25.31 -48.33
C ILE A 889 14.14 -25.78 -47.47
N GLN A 890 13.18 -24.89 -47.19
CA GLN A 890 11.94 -25.25 -46.49
C GLN A 890 10.75 -25.19 -47.46
N LEU A 891 9.94 -26.26 -47.47
CA LEU A 891 8.74 -26.37 -48.30
C LEU A 891 7.48 -26.09 -47.47
N PHE A 892 6.58 -25.29 -48.04
CA PHE A 892 5.30 -24.95 -47.45
C PHE A 892 4.16 -25.21 -48.43
N SER A 893 2.96 -25.48 -47.90
CA SER A 893 1.75 -25.62 -48.71
C SER A 893 0.64 -24.67 -48.26
N ASP A 894 -0.14 -24.20 -49.23
CA ASP A 894 -1.29 -23.32 -49.03
C ASP A 894 -2.47 -23.75 -49.94
N PRO A 895 -3.73 -23.63 -49.49
CA PRO A 895 -4.90 -23.88 -50.35
C PRO A 895 -5.00 -22.96 -51.57
N ALA A 896 -4.40 -21.77 -51.55
CA ALA A 896 -4.42 -20.86 -52.68
C ALA A 896 -3.02 -20.29 -52.94
N CYS A 897 -2.78 -19.87 -54.18
CA CYS A 897 -1.63 -19.01 -54.45
C CYS A 897 -1.95 -17.60 -53.93
N ASP A 898 -0.97 -16.96 -53.31
CA ASP A 898 -1.05 -15.55 -52.95
C ASP A 898 -1.35 -14.68 -54.18
N PRO A 899 -2.12 -13.57 -54.05
CA PRO A 899 -2.40 -12.68 -55.17
C PRO A 899 -1.17 -12.11 -55.90
N SER A 900 -0.01 -12.02 -55.24
CA SER A 900 1.25 -11.59 -55.87
C SER A 900 1.84 -12.63 -56.83
N GLY A 901 1.40 -13.90 -56.76
CA GLY A 901 2.01 -15.03 -57.48
C GLY A 901 3.25 -15.62 -56.78
N PHE A 902 3.77 -14.95 -55.77
CA PHE A 902 4.86 -15.40 -54.90
C PHE A 902 4.25 -15.63 -53.51
N GLY A 903 4.06 -16.91 -53.19
CA GLY A 903 3.04 -17.31 -52.23
C GLY A 903 3.47 -17.22 -50.78
N GLU A 904 2.53 -17.07 -49.86
CA GLU A 904 2.81 -17.32 -48.44
C GLU A 904 3.01 -18.84 -48.16
N GLY A 905 3.19 -19.21 -46.89
CA GLY A 905 3.44 -20.59 -46.48
C GLY A 905 2.65 -20.95 -45.23
N ARG A 906 1.44 -21.51 -45.40
CA ARG A 906 0.57 -21.88 -44.27
C ARG A 906 1.01 -23.14 -43.53
N VAL A 907 1.27 -24.23 -44.25
CA VAL A 907 1.58 -25.54 -43.63
C VAL A 907 3.02 -25.89 -43.97
N PHE A 908 3.87 -26.05 -42.95
CA PHE A 908 5.23 -26.55 -43.12
C PHE A 908 5.21 -28.03 -43.53
N VAL A 909 5.82 -28.35 -44.67
CA VAL A 909 5.82 -29.70 -45.26
C VAL A 909 7.10 -30.46 -44.91
N GLY A 910 8.24 -29.76 -44.90
CA GLY A 910 9.55 -30.31 -44.52
C GLY A 910 10.73 -29.46 -44.99
N SER A 911 11.95 -29.90 -44.71
CA SER A 911 13.19 -29.21 -45.07
C SER A 911 14.24 -30.14 -45.66
N VAL A 912 15.11 -29.61 -46.53
CA VAL A 912 16.25 -30.33 -47.12
C VAL A 912 17.44 -29.38 -47.27
N ASP A 913 18.65 -29.85 -46.97
CA ASP A 913 19.87 -29.10 -47.21
C ASP A 913 20.42 -29.41 -48.62
N ILE A 914 20.79 -28.37 -49.36
CA ILE A 914 21.35 -28.46 -50.72
C ILE A 914 22.66 -27.66 -50.79
N THR A 915 23.62 -28.11 -51.58
CA THR A 915 24.91 -27.41 -51.75
C THR A 915 25.03 -26.86 -53.16
N THR A 916 25.33 -25.57 -53.29
CA THR A 916 25.64 -24.93 -54.57
C THR A 916 27.04 -25.34 -55.07
N ASP A 917 27.19 -25.42 -56.39
CA ASP A 917 28.49 -25.68 -57.01
C ASP A 917 29.40 -24.44 -57.03
N GLY A 918 30.57 -24.55 -57.67
CA GLY A 918 31.52 -23.45 -57.82
C GLY A 918 31.01 -22.27 -58.66
N GLY A 919 29.88 -22.42 -59.37
CA GLY A 919 29.19 -21.36 -60.09
C GLY A 919 27.91 -20.88 -59.39
N GLY A 920 27.66 -21.28 -58.14
CA GLY A 920 26.49 -20.88 -57.38
C GLY A 920 25.23 -21.70 -57.63
N ASN A 921 25.28 -22.75 -58.47
CA ASN A 921 24.10 -23.50 -58.88
C ASN A 921 23.89 -24.75 -58.02
N ALA A 922 22.66 -24.97 -57.58
CA ALA A 922 22.19 -26.23 -57.03
C ALA A 922 20.93 -26.69 -57.75
N SER A 923 20.79 -28.00 -57.94
CA SER A 923 19.53 -28.62 -58.35
C SER A 923 19.15 -29.65 -57.30
N TYR A 924 17.86 -29.78 -57.02
CA TYR A 924 17.38 -30.74 -56.05
C TYR A 924 16.18 -31.52 -56.60
N ASN A 925 16.13 -32.78 -56.21
CA ASN A 925 15.02 -33.69 -56.43
C ASN A 925 14.82 -34.46 -55.12
N HIS A 926 13.94 -33.96 -54.26
CA HIS A 926 13.80 -34.45 -52.89
C HIS A 926 12.35 -34.89 -52.64
N VAL A 927 12.18 -35.98 -51.91
CA VAL A 927 10.87 -36.50 -51.49
C VAL A 927 10.64 -36.11 -50.04
N PHE A 928 9.72 -35.18 -49.81
CA PHE A 928 9.26 -34.85 -48.47
C PHE A 928 8.21 -35.87 -48.02
N PRO A 929 8.29 -36.39 -46.79
CA PRO A 929 7.39 -37.45 -46.33
C PRO A 929 5.92 -36.99 -46.23
N THR A 930 5.69 -35.68 -46.11
CA THR A 930 4.35 -35.08 -46.08
C THR A 930 3.74 -35.03 -47.48
N ILE A 931 2.50 -35.52 -47.63
CA ILE A 931 1.75 -35.49 -48.89
C ILE A 931 1.05 -34.13 -49.03
N VAL A 932 1.34 -33.40 -50.11
CA VAL A 932 0.61 -32.19 -50.49
C VAL A 932 -0.45 -32.56 -51.54
N PRO A 933 -1.75 -32.47 -51.22
CA PRO A 933 -2.82 -32.83 -52.15
C PRO A 933 -2.77 -32.12 -53.51
N ASN A 934 -3.17 -32.81 -54.59
CA ASN A 934 -3.37 -32.19 -55.89
C ASN A 934 -4.37 -31.03 -55.78
N GLY A 935 -4.00 -29.88 -56.33
CA GLY A 935 -4.81 -28.67 -56.26
C GLY A 935 -4.33 -27.64 -55.23
N MET A 936 -3.56 -28.08 -54.22
CA MET A 936 -2.86 -27.17 -53.29
C MET A 936 -1.66 -26.52 -53.99
N PHE A 937 -1.21 -25.39 -53.46
CA PHE A 937 -0.02 -24.69 -53.92
C PHE A 937 1.13 -24.94 -52.96
N VAL A 938 2.34 -25.01 -53.50
CA VAL A 938 3.57 -25.06 -52.74
C VAL A 938 4.46 -23.87 -53.01
N THR A 939 5.17 -23.45 -51.98
CA THR A 939 6.20 -22.41 -52.00
C THR A 939 7.41 -22.89 -51.21
N ALA A 940 8.57 -22.29 -51.46
CA ALA A 940 9.79 -22.64 -50.79
C ALA A 940 10.62 -21.40 -50.43
N THR A 941 11.36 -21.48 -49.33
CA THR A 941 12.38 -20.50 -48.95
C THR A 941 13.76 -21.15 -48.97
N ALA A 942 14.81 -20.35 -49.11
CA ALA A 942 16.19 -20.74 -48.93
C ALA A 942 16.80 -19.97 -47.75
N THR A 943 17.49 -20.67 -46.86
CA THR A 943 18.25 -20.06 -45.76
C THR A 943 19.72 -20.44 -45.85
N ASP A 944 20.62 -19.45 -45.85
CA ASP A 944 22.06 -19.68 -45.86
C ASP A 944 22.59 -20.07 -44.45
N PRO A 945 23.87 -20.49 -44.31
CA PRO A 945 24.45 -20.84 -43.01
C PRO A 945 24.61 -19.66 -42.05
N SER A 946 24.58 -18.42 -42.56
CA SER A 946 24.63 -17.19 -41.76
C SER A 946 23.24 -16.79 -41.25
N GLY A 947 22.18 -17.48 -41.68
CA GLY A 947 20.81 -17.27 -41.29
C GLY A 947 20.00 -16.36 -42.22
N ASN A 948 20.56 -15.87 -43.33
CA ASN A 948 19.83 -15.06 -44.31
C ASN A 948 18.76 -15.92 -44.98
N THR A 949 17.47 -15.59 -44.77
CA THR A 949 16.35 -16.29 -45.41
C THR A 949 15.76 -15.46 -46.54
N SER A 950 15.52 -16.11 -47.67
CA SER A 950 14.84 -15.54 -48.85
C SER A 950 13.37 -15.22 -48.57
N GLU A 951 12.76 -14.46 -49.47
CA GLU A 951 11.31 -14.47 -49.66
C GLU A 951 10.81 -15.86 -50.08
N PHE A 952 9.49 -16.01 -50.14
CA PHE A 952 8.90 -17.22 -50.71
C PHE A 952 9.01 -17.26 -52.23
N SER A 953 9.23 -18.45 -52.77
CA SER A 953 9.24 -18.67 -54.21
C SER A 953 7.88 -18.49 -54.88
N ALA A 954 7.90 -18.37 -56.21
CA ALA A 954 6.69 -18.43 -57.03
C ALA A 954 5.88 -19.70 -56.72
N CYS A 955 4.58 -19.55 -56.55
CA CYS A 955 3.72 -20.66 -56.17
C CYS A 955 3.67 -21.73 -57.28
N LYS A 956 3.77 -22.99 -56.88
CA LYS A 956 3.63 -24.13 -57.80
C LYS A 956 2.49 -25.03 -57.35
N GLN A 957 1.54 -25.29 -58.23
CA GLN A 957 0.47 -26.24 -57.92
C GLN A 957 1.04 -27.66 -57.80
N ALA A 958 0.71 -28.35 -56.70
CA ALA A 958 1.04 -29.75 -56.50
C ALA A 958 0.15 -30.64 -57.38
N THR A 959 0.74 -31.71 -57.94
CA THR A 959 0.08 -32.68 -58.82
C THR A 959 0.28 -34.12 -58.29
N GLY A 960 -0.38 -35.14 -58.85
CA GLY A 960 0.02 -36.55 -58.67
C GLY A 960 -0.76 -37.41 -57.67
N VAL A 961 -1.23 -36.86 -56.55
CA VAL A 961 -2.19 -37.55 -55.65
C VAL A 961 -3.46 -36.72 -55.61
N PRO A 962 -4.63 -37.23 -56.05
CA PRO A 962 -5.91 -36.53 -55.88
C PRO A 962 -6.05 -36.11 -54.41
N PRO A 963 -6.79 -35.03 -54.11
CA PRO A 963 -7.15 -34.74 -52.72
C PRO A 963 -7.61 -36.02 -52.03
N PRO A 964 -7.18 -36.28 -50.79
CA PRO A 964 -7.50 -37.52 -50.11
C PRO A 964 -8.99 -37.81 -50.29
N THR A 965 -9.31 -39.02 -50.77
CA THR A 965 -10.70 -39.49 -50.73
C THR A 965 -11.13 -39.40 -49.29
N LEU A 966 -12.12 -38.54 -49.06
CA LEU A 966 -12.64 -38.23 -47.74
C LEU A 966 -12.97 -39.54 -47.01
N MET A 967 -12.25 -39.80 -45.93
CA MET A 967 -12.51 -40.98 -45.10
C MET A 967 -13.71 -40.67 -44.21
N GLN A 968 -14.62 -41.62 -44.07
CA GLN A 968 -15.79 -41.47 -43.22
C GLN A 968 -15.31 -41.24 -41.78
N GLY A 969 -15.45 -40.02 -41.25
CA GLY A 969 -15.00 -39.66 -39.90
C GLY A 969 -13.72 -38.81 -39.81
N ASP A 970 -13.00 -38.61 -40.91
CA ASP A 970 -11.97 -37.56 -41.03
C ASP A 970 -12.71 -36.29 -41.48
N VAL A 971 -13.12 -35.45 -40.53
CA VAL A 971 -13.98 -34.29 -40.80
C VAL A 971 -13.20 -33.00 -41.06
N ASP A 972 -11.87 -33.09 -41.08
CA ASP A 972 -10.99 -31.97 -41.39
C ASP A 972 -10.01 -32.22 -42.53
N CYS A 973 -10.20 -33.34 -43.24
CA CYS A 973 -9.40 -33.79 -44.37
C CYS A 973 -7.90 -33.85 -44.06
N SER A 974 -7.55 -34.10 -42.80
CA SER A 974 -6.16 -34.25 -42.37
C SER A 974 -5.55 -35.59 -42.77
N SER A 975 -6.32 -36.46 -43.43
CA SER A 975 -5.99 -37.84 -43.77
C SER A 975 -5.80 -38.77 -42.56
N ALA A 976 -6.19 -38.31 -41.36
CA ALA A 976 -6.08 -39.07 -40.12
C ALA A 976 -7.35 -38.91 -39.29
N VAL A 977 -8.04 -40.02 -39.00
CA VAL A 977 -9.19 -39.98 -38.09
C VAL A 977 -8.71 -39.99 -36.65
N ASN A 978 -8.84 -38.86 -35.95
CA ASN A 978 -8.30 -38.66 -34.62
C ASN A 978 -9.29 -37.90 -33.69
N SER A 979 -8.84 -37.53 -32.49
CA SER A 979 -9.70 -36.85 -31.51
C SER A 979 -10.14 -35.44 -31.94
N VAL A 980 -9.42 -34.78 -32.85
CA VAL A 980 -9.79 -33.48 -33.44
C VAL A 980 -11.06 -33.63 -34.27
N ASP A 981 -11.18 -34.73 -35.02
CA ASP A 981 -12.36 -35.04 -35.81
C ASP A 981 -13.60 -35.27 -34.95
N ALA A 982 -13.42 -36.01 -33.85
CA ALA A 982 -14.47 -36.22 -32.86
C ALA A 982 -14.94 -34.89 -32.27
N LEU A 983 -14.00 -34.01 -31.92
CA LEU A 983 -14.31 -32.70 -31.34
C LEU A 983 -15.04 -31.79 -32.34
N LYS A 984 -14.61 -31.76 -33.60
CA LYS A 984 -15.26 -30.97 -34.67
C LYS A 984 -16.67 -31.47 -34.94
N THR A 985 -16.86 -32.79 -35.00
CA THR A 985 -18.18 -33.42 -35.11
C THR A 985 -19.05 -33.04 -33.91
N LEU A 986 -18.53 -33.15 -32.68
CA LEU A 986 -19.29 -32.80 -31.48
C LEU A 986 -19.70 -31.31 -31.46
N ARG A 987 -18.80 -30.41 -31.87
CA ARG A 987 -19.09 -28.97 -31.97
C ARG A 987 -20.21 -28.68 -32.96
N TYR A 988 -20.18 -29.28 -34.14
CA TYR A 988 -21.26 -29.17 -35.13
C TYR A 988 -22.60 -29.56 -34.52
N THR A 989 -22.63 -30.68 -33.79
CA THR A 989 -23.87 -31.23 -33.20
C THR A 989 -24.39 -30.39 -32.04
N ALA A 990 -23.51 -29.62 -31.40
CA ALA A 990 -23.87 -28.63 -30.40
C ALA A 990 -24.32 -27.28 -31.00
N GLY A 991 -24.39 -27.16 -32.33
CA GLY A 991 -24.73 -25.91 -33.02
C GLY A 991 -23.61 -24.86 -32.99
N LEU A 992 -22.38 -25.27 -32.67
CA LEU A 992 -21.21 -24.38 -32.63
C LEU A 992 -20.56 -24.31 -34.01
N PRO A 993 -19.99 -23.14 -34.40
CA PRO A 993 -19.24 -23.03 -35.64
C PRO A 993 -18.06 -24.01 -35.65
N VAL A 994 -17.92 -24.70 -36.79
CA VAL A 994 -16.81 -25.60 -37.10
C VAL A 994 -16.02 -24.99 -38.23
N VAL A 995 -14.74 -24.70 -37.98
CA VAL A 995 -13.82 -24.21 -39.00
C VAL A 995 -13.07 -25.41 -39.58
N GLN A 996 -13.20 -25.60 -40.88
CA GLN A 996 -12.40 -26.54 -41.67
C GLN A 996 -11.40 -25.77 -42.55
N ALA A 997 -10.36 -26.44 -43.04
CA ALA A 997 -9.50 -25.86 -44.07
C ALA A 997 -10.35 -25.55 -45.33
N ALA A 998 -10.04 -24.46 -46.04
CA ALA A 998 -10.87 -23.89 -47.11
C ALA A 998 -11.06 -24.77 -48.36
N ALA A 999 -10.52 -25.99 -48.37
CA ALA A 999 -10.70 -26.99 -49.42
C ALA A 999 -11.53 -28.22 -48.98
N CYS A 1000 -12.01 -28.27 -47.73
CA CYS A 1000 -12.82 -29.37 -47.22
C CYS A 1000 -14.32 -29.14 -47.40
N PRO A 1001 -15.10 -30.22 -47.65
CA PRO A 1001 -16.55 -30.15 -47.56
C PRO A 1001 -16.99 -29.91 -46.11
N GLN A 1002 -17.91 -28.96 -45.92
CA GLN A 1002 -18.51 -28.66 -44.62
C GLN A 1002 -19.06 -29.94 -43.97
N ILE A 1003 -18.98 -30.04 -42.63
CA ILE A 1003 -19.64 -31.12 -41.90
C ILE A 1003 -21.13 -31.11 -42.27
N GLY A 1004 -21.61 -32.21 -42.87
CA GLY A 1004 -22.96 -32.31 -43.42
C GLY A 1004 -23.17 -31.85 -44.89
N ALA A 1005 -22.11 -31.54 -45.65
CA ALA A 1005 -22.22 -31.23 -47.09
C ALA A 1005 -22.53 -32.48 -47.94
N LEU A 1006 -23.27 -32.30 -49.04
CA LEU A 1006 -23.67 -33.36 -49.97
C LEU A 1006 -22.49 -33.81 -50.85
N LEU A 1007 -21.73 -34.75 -50.33
CA LEU A 1007 -21.01 -35.73 -51.14
C LEU A 1007 -21.83 -37.02 -51.15
N ASN A 1008 -21.48 -38.01 -51.95
CA ASN A 1008 -22.29 -39.24 -52.08
C ASN A 1008 -22.50 -40.02 -50.75
N GLN A 1009 -21.90 -39.57 -49.63
CA GLN A 1009 -22.15 -39.91 -48.22
C GLN A 1009 -22.09 -38.62 -47.37
N ILE A 1010 -22.87 -38.50 -46.29
CA ILE A 1010 -22.87 -37.30 -45.41
C ILE A 1010 -21.54 -37.24 -44.65
N PHE A 1011 -20.75 -36.20 -44.88
CA PHE A 1011 -19.42 -36.06 -44.29
C PHE A 1011 -19.49 -35.85 -42.76
N GLY A 1012 -18.83 -36.73 -42.00
CA GLY A 1012 -18.88 -36.78 -40.52
C GLY A 1012 -19.97 -37.67 -39.93
N ASP A 1013 -20.87 -38.21 -40.75
CA ASP A 1013 -21.83 -39.26 -40.36
C ASP A 1013 -21.11 -40.60 -40.51
N VAL A 1014 -20.59 -41.16 -39.42
CA VAL A 1014 -19.76 -42.38 -39.47
C VAL A 1014 -20.56 -43.65 -39.36
N ASP A 1015 -21.88 -43.57 -39.28
CA ASP A 1015 -22.76 -44.73 -39.34
C ASP A 1015 -23.78 -44.70 -40.48
N CYS A 1016 -23.68 -43.70 -41.36
CA CYS A 1016 -24.48 -43.47 -42.56
C CYS A 1016 -25.98 -43.46 -42.31
N ASN A 1017 -26.42 -43.03 -41.12
CA ASN A 1017 -27.83 -42.96 -40.79
C ASN A 1017 -28.53 -41.73 -41.40
N GLY A 1018 -27.78 -40.84 -42.05
CA GLY A 1018 -28.29 -39.60 -42.64
C GLY A 1018 -28.20 -38.38 -41.72
N GLN A 1019 -27.56 -38.50 -40.55
CA GLN A 1019 -27.42 -37.44 -39.56
C GLN A 1019 -25.98 -37.42 -39.02
N VAL A 1020 -25.41 -36.22 -38.88
CA VAL A 1020 -24.19 -36.03 -38.10
C VAL A 1020 -24.60 -35.64 -36.68
N ASN A 1021 -24.36 -36.50 -35.71
CA ASN A 1021 -24.78 -36.32 -34.31
C ASN A 1021 -23.67 -36.73 -33.32
N SER A 1022 -23.93 -36.59 -32.01
CA SER A 1022 -22.94 -36.88 -30.97
C SER A 1022 -22.52 -38.36 -30.91
N VAL A 1023 -23.32 -39.27 -31.47
CA VAL A 1023 -22.98 -40.69 -31.64
C VAL A 1023 -21.86 -40.86 -32.66
N ASP A 1024 -21.84 -40.05 -33.71
CA ASP A 1024 -20.75 -40.05 -34.70
C ASP A 1024 -19.45 -39.57 -34.08
N ALA A 1025 -19.51 -38.45 -33.35
CA ALA A 1025 -18.36 -37.92 -32.61
C ALA A 1025 -17.79 -38.96 -31.63
N LEU A 1026 -18.65 -39.69 -30.93
CA LEU A 1026 -18.23 -40.75 -30.00
C LEU A 1026 -17.59 -41.93 -30.74
N LYS A 1027 -18.10 -42.32 -31.90
CA LYS A 1027 -17.53 -43.42 -32.71
C LYS A 1027 -16.15 -43.04 -33.25
N ILE A 1028 -15.98 -41.82 -33.73
CA ILE A 1028 -14.69 -41.25 -34.13
C ILE A 1028 -13.71 -41.25 -32.94
N LEU A 1029 -14.16 -40.82 -31.76
CA LEU A 1029 -13.31 -40.77 -30.56
C LEU A 1029 -12.88 -42.16 -30.09
N ARG A 1030 -13.80 -43.14 -30.12
CA ARG A 1030 -13.50 -44.53 -29.77
C ARG A 1030 -12.48 -45.14 -30.72
N PHE A 1031 -12.63 -44.87 -32.02
CA PHE A 1031 -11.66 -45.27 -33.03
C PHE A 1031 -10.27 -44.66 -32.75
N ALA A 1032 -10.21 -43.34 -32.53
CA ALA A 1032 -8.97 -42.63 -32.21
C ALA A 1032 -8.29 -43.15 -30.93
N ALA A 1033 -9.07 -43.68 -29.98
CA ALA A 1033 -8.60 -44.29 -28.75
C ALA A 1033 -8.28 -45.79 -28.86
N GLY A 1034 -8.39 -46.40 -30.05
CA GLY A 1034 -8.15 -47.83 -30.27
C GLY A 1034 -9.21 -48.76 -29.64
N LEU A 1035 -10.39 -48.23 -29.32
CA LEU A 1035 -11.49 -48.96 -28.68
C LEU A 1035 -12.45 -49.55 -29.72
N ALA A 1036 -13.01 -50.72 -29.43
CA ALA A 1036 -14.02 -51.35 -30.28
C ALA A 1036 -15.26 -50.46 -30.46
N TYR A 1037 -15.81 -50.43 -31.67
CA TYR A 1037 -17.03 -49.72 -32.03
C TYR A 1037 -17.85 -50.55 -33.05
N SER A 1038 -19.14 -50.25 -33.21
CA SER A 1038 -20.06 -50.97 -34.09
C SER A 1038 -20.57 -50.07 -35.22
N GLN A 1039 -20.52 -50.55 -36.46
CA GLN A 1039 -21.08 -49.90 -37.67
C GLN A 1039 -22.02 -50.86 -38.42
N SER A 1040 -23.17 -50.37 -38.92
CA SER A 1040 -24.13 -51.14 -39.72
C SER A 1040 -25.11 -50.19 -40.45
N PRO A 1041 -25.47 -50.35 -41.75
CA PRO A 1041 -24.82 -50.95 -42.94
C PRO A 1041 -24.42 -49.86 -44.00
N PRO A 1042 -24.14 -50.21 -45.28
CA PRO A 1042 -22.81 -50.18 -45.90
C PRO A 1042 -22.20 -48.76 -45.99
N CYS A 1043 -21.53 -48.32 -44.93
CA CYS A 1043 -20.58 -47.20 -44.98
C CYS A 1043 -19.21 -47.66 -45.49
N THR A 1044 -18.45 -46.71 -46.00
CA THR A 1044 -16.99 -46.88 -46.07
C THR A 1044 -16.48 -46.89 -44.62
N ALA A 1045 -15.68 -47.89 -44.22
CA ALA A 1045 -15.14 -47.91 -42.86
C ALA A 1045 -14.35 -46.61 -42.55
N ILE A 1046 -14.18 -46.27 -41.27
CA ILE A 1046 -13.39 -45.09 -40.80
C ILE A 1046 -11.88 -45.18 -41.22
N SER A 1047 -11.54 -46.23 -41.99
CA SER A 1047 -10.29 -46.60 -42.64
C SER A 1047 -9.29 -47.33 -41.74
N ALA A 1048 -8.96 -48.55 -42.14
CA ALA A 1048 -7.97 -49.41 -41.50
C ALA A 1048 -6.58 -49.11 -42.08
N VAL A 1049 -5.71 -48.51 -41.26
CA VAL A 1049 -4.26 -48.60 -41.48
C VAL A 1049 -3.84 -50.01 -41.02
N LEU A 1050 -3.58 -50.90 -41.97
CA LEU A 1050 -2.88 -52.17 -41.71
C LEU A 1050 -1.43 -51.87 -41.27
N PRO A 1051 -0.82 -52.73 -40.43
CA PRO A 1051 0.35 -52.39 -39.61
C PRO A 1051 1.60 -51.97 -40.37
#